data_AF-A0A5C6U9N5-F1
#
_entry.id   AF-A0A5C6U9N5-F1
#
_cell.length_a   1.000
_cell.length_b   1.000
_cell.length_c   1.000
_cell.angle_alpha   90.00
_cell.angle_beta   90.00
_cell.angle_gamma   90.00
#
_symmetry.space_group_name_H-M   'P 1'
#
loop_
_entity.id
_entity.type
_entity.pdbx_description
1 polymer ?
#
loop_
_entity_poly.entity_id
_entity_poly.type
_entity_poly.pdbx_seq_one_letter_code
_entity_poly.pdbx_strand_id
1 'polypeptide(L)'
;MLTAAPAHDAPLARPVLLLAALLLAGATLLFAPVLHAQEPSPVLSTQSRSVQYLIVIDDSGSMRVRTAEGPAADPERLAIFATRSLLSMLDDRDEVSVLRLNGAREGESTMPIAPLAENRARLGAMLANDGPVAAYPGKLTPCASALEAVRDELNRARRPNTAQVVLFLTDGECNDAQVNTERYLESIDSQEDGLFQFYLLRWRGRVFSQYLVELARKSGGSIGEVGADDPTDLLAPFANALSRSQGYSAHLLRPGTTTIPAHTGARRMRLLAVAPDQGSELRLNLNAPSGQPRTLGASRTGLHHYEDGKRYRYVALDYEPGTTPVTVQVSGGANRWRVVALPDYRLFVETRFQQGRCGSQGEDTNFVQVGAGICVTLSLINEEGQVVSNDVASRGTEAAILYQEPGAEPRRLPAASTDKAAVFRFERVNLQEGDHILSPRITLPSAQGTPVTLRGAARTLQVSTRRISATPASLEAGDLLPGTDHFQEIVIEGNFPATRARLTVARADGLPECVTFALSGVPSGQAQTISPGQTYTLETRVAPYCGPVDVRRTIDNALRLEFDRGAHSIPIPTLVIPVRAEFISQLAAPHHLETTLRGGQKRDLRISLSGNHRRAQHFDAVILPTDERTGWPGDDLRLTFLDARGNALPESDQGQVTTEVVHAPGTDASPSASSAILTLHLRADACCQAGTYSTEVALVPRQGASSPLRLPLTVHVEAAGLWRCWGTTIARTLVLVLLLLLLAYIGNMWRSSHFLDRDRLAERLVPLYWSDYGETRPQTRSAEDVRRMVRKSLGLWPRLKAWLAANPLVFGLPGRDYYESAELVLDATRNIHRSRLRLSHERELLTELRANPRRGLAKMYTTAQGGISFYAVPAEGNRLGVFELQREFDDFADPTIEFEPKLINLRRRTELIAMHSDREPDTMAGWRIG
;
A
#
# COMPACT_ATOMS: atom_id res chain seq x y z
N MET A 1 42.95 -24.80 68.52
CA MET A 1 42.28 -25.40 67.35
C MET A 1 40.89 -24.81 67.27
N LEU A 2 40.40 -24.10 66.26
CA LEU A 2 40.93 -23.49 65.03
C LEU A 2 40.00 -22.29 64.72
N THR A 3 40.60 -21.24 64.14
CA THR A 3 40.17 -19.88 63.71
C THR A 3 38.99 -19.82 62.71
N ALA A 4 38.38 -18.71 62.28
CA ALA A 4 38.07 -17.33 62.72
C ALA A 4 37.51 -16.57 61.46
N ALA A 5 36.31 -15.94 61.55
CA ALA A 5 35.82 -14.69 60.90
C ALA A 5 35.96 -14.43 59.34
N PRO A 6 35.50 -13.29 58.75
CA PRO A 6 34.09 -12.86 58.51
C PRO A 6 33.80 -12.26 57.09
N ALA A 7 32.61 -11.63 56.98
CA ALA A 7 31.85 -10.98 55.89
C ALA A 7 32.51 -9.93 54.94
N HIS A 8 31.83 -9.65 53.80
CA HIS A 8 31.65 -8.28 53.26
C HIS A 8 30.46 -8.12 52.28
N ASP A 9 29.79 -6.98 52.44
CA ASP A 9 28.63 -6.40 51.74
C ASP A 9 28.95 -5.61 50.44
N ALA A 10 27.95 -5.61 49.53
CA ALA A 10 27.45 -4.49 48.67
C ALA A 10 28.34 -3.88 47.54
N PRO A 11 27.81 -2.98 46.66
CA PRO A 11 26.65 -3.10 45.76
C PRO A 11 26.98 -2.68 44.29
N LEU A 12 26.16 -3.11 43.31
CA LEU A 12 26.16 -2.55 41.94
C LEU A 12 24.80 -1.91 41.63
N ALA A 13 24.86 -0.64 41.22
CA ALA A 13 23.75 0.17 40.75
C ALA A 13 23.36 -0.20 39.30
N ARG A 14 22.05 -0.34 39.05
CA ARG A 14 21.43 -0.27 37.71
C ARG A 14 20.05 0.39 37.84
N PRO A 15 19.81 1.53 37.18
CA PRO A 15 18.52 1.87 36.61
C PRO A 15 18.60 1.82 35.08
N VAL A 16 17.44 1.91 34.41
CA VAL A 16 17.21 2.20 32.96
C VAL A 16 16.75 1.03 32.05
N LEU A 17 16.83 -0.24 32.46
CA LEU A 17 16.37 -1.36 31.60
C LEU A 17 14.86 -1.70 31.70
N LEU A 18 14.02 -0.74 32.11
CA LEU A 18 12.56 -0.95 32.29
C LEU A 18 11.69 -0.02 31.42
N LEU A 19 12.28 0.78 30.51
CA LEU A 19 11.53 1.67 29.62
C LEU A 19 11.47 1.22 28.15
N ALA A 20 12.30 0.25 27.73
CA ALA A 20 12.36 -0.21 26.33
C ALA A 20 11.46 -1.42 26.01
N ALA A 21 10.97 -2.14 27.04
CA ALA A 21 10.14 -3.33 26.86
C ALA A 21 8.63 -3.04 26.68
N LEU A 22 8.20 -1.78 26.83
CA LEU A 22 6.79 -1.39 26.71
C LEU A 22 6.42 -0.74 25.36
N LEU A 23 7.38 -0.52 24.47
CA LEU A 23 7.18 0.16 23.18
C LEU A 23 7.22 -0.75 21.94
N LEU A 24 7.47 -2.06 22.10
CA LEU A 24 7.54 -3.01 20.97
C LEU A 24 6.38 -4.02 20.88
N ALA A 25 5.38 -3.95 21.76
CA ALA A 25 4.25 -4.90 21.79
C ALA A 25 2.94 -4.35 21.17
N GLY A 26 2.95 -3.15 20.59
CA GLY A 26 1.76 -2.48 20.04
C GLY A 26 1.61 -2.50 18.51
N ALA A 27 2.52 -3.15 17.77
CA ALA A 27 2.63 -2.99 16.31
C ALA A 27 2.27 -4.22 15.46
N THR A 28 1.70 -5.29 16.03
CA THR A 28 1.51 -6.58 15.31
C THR A 28 0.13 -7.22 15.47
N LEU A 29 -0.95 -6.45 15.62
CA LEU A 29 -2.32 -7.00 15.75
C LEU A 29 -3.44 -6.24 15.00
N LEU A 30 -3.12 -5.42 14.01
CA LEU A 30 -4.11 -4.83 13.09
C LEU A 30 -3.52 -4.89 11.66
N PHE A 31 -4.34 -5.28 10.68
CA PHE A 31 -4.03 -5.55 9.26
C PHE A 31 -3.77 -7.02 8.89
N ALA A 32 -4.76 -7.88 9.16
CA ALA A 32 -5.00 -9.06 8.32
C ALA A 32 -5.83 -8.65 7.08
N PRO A 33 -5.55 -9.21 5.88
CA PRO A 33 -6.21 -8.81 4.65
C PRO A 33 -7.66 -9.31 4.60
N VAL A 34 -8.58 -8.41 4.27
CA VAL A 34 -9.96 -8.75 3.93
C VAL A 34 -9.97 -9.49 2.60
N LEU A 35 -10.15 -10.80 2.65
CA LEU A 35 -10.62 -11.61 1.52
C LEU A 35 -11.94 -11.01 1.01
N HIS A 36 -11.87 -10.23 -0.06
CA HIS A 36 -13.05 -9.89 -0.85
C HIS A 36 -13.47 -11.14 -1.60
N ALA A 37 -14.55 -11.75 -1.13
CA ALA A 37 -15.32 -12.69 -1.93
C ALA A 37 -15.69 -12.00 -3.24
N GLN A 38 -15.20 -12.55 -4.35
CA GLN A 38 -15.68 -12.22 -5.68
C GLN A 38 -17.19 -12.46 -5.70
N GLU A 39 -17.95 -11.38 -5.87
CA GLU A 39 -19.33 -11.51 -6.32
C GLU A 39 -19.33 -12.35 -7.60
N PRO A 40 -20.16 -13.39 -7.70
CA PRO A 40 -20.39 -14.04 -8.97
C PRO A 40 -20.88 -12.96 -9.93
N SER A 41 -20.21 -12.87 -11.09
CA SER A 41 -20.65 -12.10 -12.24
C SER A 41 -22.17 -12.18 -12.37
N PRO A 42 -22.87 -11.08 -12.72
CA PRO A 42 -24.28 -11.16 -12.98
C PRO A 42 -24.48 -12.27 -14.01
N VAL A 43 -25.07 -13.38 -13.57
CA VAL A 43 -25.75 -14.31 -14.46
C VAL A 43 -26.65 -13.39 -15.24
N LEU A 44 -26.37 -13.21 -16.54
CA LEU A 44 -27.30 -12.60 -17.49
C LEU A 44 -28.65 -13.16 -17.14
N SER A 45 -29.45 -12.36 -16.47
CA SER A 45 -30.76 -12.76 -15.99
C SER A 45 -31.42 -13.40 -17.18
N THR A 46 -31.88 -14.64 -17.02
CA THR A 46 -32.75 -15.36 -17.95
C THR A 46 -34.01 -14.51 -18.14
N GLN A 47 -33.88 -13.45 -18.95
CA GLN A 47 -34.99 -12.71 -19.49
C GLN A 47 -35.78 -13.75 -20.27
N SER A 48 -36.95 -14.10 -19.76
CA SER A 48 -37.85 -15.04 -20.43
C SER A 48 -38.03 -14.57 -21.86
N ARG A 49 -37.50 -15.33 -22.81
CA ARG A 49 -37.51 -14.97 -24.23
C ARG A 49 -38.97 -15.03 -24.72
N SER A 50 -39.64 -13.88 -24.79
CA SER A 50 -41.05 -13.75 -25.20
C SER A 50 -41.17 -13.44 -26.69
N VAL A 51 -42.29 -13.78 -27.32
CA VAL A 51 -42.64 -13.32 -28.68
C VAL A 51 -43.49 -12.05 -28.58
N GLN A 52 -43.26 -11.10 -29.47
CA GLN A 52 -44.02 -9.86 -29.58
C GLN A 52 -45.01 -9.95 -30.75
N TYR A 53 -46.28 -9.73 -30.45
CA TYR A 53 -47.37 -9.73 -31.43
C TYR A 53 -47.93 -8.32 -31.63
N LEU A 54 -48.00 -7.88 -32.88
CA LEU A 54 -48.64 -6.63 -33.27
C LEU A 54 -49.77 -6.94 -34.25
N ILE A 55 -51.00 -6.69 -33.84
CA ILE A 55 -52.19 -7.02 -34.63
C ILE A 55 -52.74 -5.71 -35.22
N VAL A 56 -52.74 -5.60 -36.53
CA VAL A 56 -53.32 -4.45 -37.23
C VAL A 56 -54.72 -4.82 -37.70
N ILE A 57 -55.71 -4.07 -37.25
CA ILE A 57 -57.11 -4.25 -37.65
C ILE A 57 -57.53 -3.10 -38.56
N ASP A 58 -57.96 -3.44 -39.76
CA ASP A 58 -58.60 -2.52 -40.68
C ASP A 58 -59.95 -2.06 -40.14
N ASP A 59 -60.03 -0.78 -39.82
CA ASP A 59 -61.22 -0.10 -39.32
C ASP A 59 -61.80 0.90 -40.33
N SER A 60 -61.53 0.69 -41.63
CA SER A 60 -62.10 1.47 -42.73
C SER A 60 -63.57 1.14 -42.99
N GLY A 61 -64.29 2.07 -43.61
CA GLY A 61 -65.70 1.90 -43.97
C GLY A 61 -65.97 0.76 -44.97
N SER A 62 -65.01 0.44 -45.86
CA SER A 62 -65.12 -0.64 -46.86
C SER A 62 -65.30 -2.02 -46.23
N MET A 63 -64.81 -2.19 -45.00
CA MET A 63 -64.98 -3.38 -44.20
C MET A 63 -66.45 -3.69 -43.88
N ARG A 64 -67.30 -2.65 -43.69
CA ARG A 64 -68.74 -2.81 -43.35
C ARG A 64 -69.66 -2.90 -44.55
N VAL A 65 -69.28 -2.29 -45.67
CA VAL A 65 -70.20 -2.07 -46.79
C VAL A 65 -70.00 -3.11 -47.88
N ARG A 66 -71.11 -3.48 -48.52
CA ARG A 66 -71.05 -4.21 -49.78
C ARG A 66 -70.39 -3.31 -50.83
N THR A 67 -69.41 -3.83 -51.55
CA THR A 67 -68.78 -3.13 -52.68
C THR A 67 -69.12 -3.86 -53.99
N ALA A 68 -68.64 -3.36 -55.13
CA ALA A 68 -68.89 -4.02 -56.42
C ALA A 68 -68.24 -5.41 -56.51
N GLU A 69 -67.20 -5.63 -55.71
CA GLU A 69 -66.35 -6.82 -55.68
C GLU A 69 -66.91 -7.94 -54.78
N GLY A 70 -67.82 -7.64 -53.85
CA GLY A 70 -68.35 -8.65 -52.93
C GLY A 70 -69.24 -8.13 -51.79
N PRO A 71 -69.78 -9.03 -50.94
CA PRO A 71 -70.44 -8.67 -49.68
C PRO A 71 -69.45 -7.93 -48.75
N ALA A 72 -69.95 -7.27 -47.70
CA ALA A 72 -69.11 -6.66 -46.67
C ALA A 72 -67.95 -7.60 -46.27
N ALA A 73 -66.74 -7.04 -46.11
CA ALA A 73 -65.54 -7.85 -45.90
C ALA A 73 -65.57 -8.41 -44.47
N ASP A 74 -65.76 -7.53 -43.50
CA ASP A 74 -65.89 -7.88 -42.10
C ASP A 74 -67.32 -7.59 -41.60
N PRO A 75 -68.32 -8.33 -42.12
CA PRO A 75 -69.69 -8.17 -41.66
C PRO A 75 -69.69 -8.49 -40.17
N GLU A 76 -70.25 -7.60 -39.37
CA GLU A 76 -70.52 -7.93 -37.96
C GLU A 76 -69.26 -8.14 -37.09
N ARG A 77 -68.16 -7.49 -37.48
CA ARG A 77 -66.91 -7.37 -36.69
C ARG A 77 -66.21 -8.69 -36.42
N LEU A 78 -66.16 -9.58 -37.40
CA LEU A 78 -65.38 -10.82 -37.34
C LEU A 78 -63.91 -10.56 -36.99
N ALA A 79 -63.29 -9.49 -37.48
CA ALA A 79 -61.90 -9.17 -37.15
C ALA A 79 -61.72 -8.98 -35.64
N ILE A 80 -62.64 -8.25 -35.00
CA ILE A 80 -62.66 -8.04 -33.55
C ILE A 80 -62.89 -9.36 -32.82
N PHE A 81 -63.86 -10.16 -33.27
CA PHE A 81 -64.11 -11.48 -32.71
C PHE A 81 -62.86 -12.38 -32.77
N ALA A 82 -62.17 -12.37 -33.90
CA ALA A 82 -60.98 -13.16 -34.11
C ALA A 82 -59.82 -12.68 -33.25
N THR A 83 -59.57 -11.37 -33.17
CA THR A 83 -58.56 -10.81 -32.28
C THR A 83 -58.86 -11.13 -30.82
N ARG A 84 -60.12 -11.03 -30.35
CA ARG A 84 -60.49 -11.41 -28.98
C ARG A 84 -60.26 -12.90 -28.70
N SER A 85 -60.68 -13.74 -29.65
CA SER A 85 -60.47 -15.19 -29.57
C SER A 85 -58.98 -15.53 -29.53
N LEU A 86 -58.17 -14.82 -30.31
CA LEU A 86 -56.71 -14.93 -30.32
C LEU A 86 -56.09 -14.51 -28.97
N LEU A 87 -56.47 -13.35 -28.43
CA LEU A 87 -56.01 -12.90 -27.12
C LEU A 87 -56.38 -13.88 -25.99
N SER A 88 -57.46 -14.65 -26.15
CA SER A 88 -57.84 -15.71 -25.20
C SER A 88 -56.94 -16.95 -25.27
N MET A 89 -56.19 -17.12 -26.36
CA MET A 89 -55.17 -18.16 -26.52
C MET A 89 -53.78 -17.73 -26.08
N LEU A 90 -53.54 -16.45 -25.84
CA LEU A 90 -52.21 -15.94 -25.47
C LEU A 90 -51.97 -16.01 -23.95
N ASP A 91 -50.70 -16.21 -23.58
CA ASP A 91 -50.22 -16.14 -22.20
C ASP A 91 -50.29 -14.69 -21.70
N ASP A 92 -50.47 -14.49 -20.40
CA ASP A 92 -50.33 -13.18 -19.77
C ASP A 92 -48.92 -12.59 -19.92
N ARG A 93 -47.91 -13.43 -20.17
CA ARG A 93 -46.53 -13.02 -20.48
C ARG A 93 -46.27 -12.75 -21.96
N ASP A 94 -47.15 -13.18 -22.86
CA ASP A 94 -46.97 -12.91 -24.30
C ASP A 94 -47.17 -11.41 -24.50
N GLU A 95 -46.29 -10.75 -25.26
CA GLU A 95 -46.35 -9.30 -25.45
C GLU A 95 -47.19 -8.98 -26.66
N VAL A 96 -48.22 -8.15 -26.47
CA VAL A 96 -49.23 -7.92 -27.50
C VAL A 96 -49.63 -6.45 -27.55
N SER A 97 -49.73 -5.93 -28.77
CA SER A 97 -50.43 -4.68 -29.05
C SER A 97 -51.39 -4.86 -30.23
N VAL A 98 -52.41 -4.02 -30.27
CA VAL A 98 -53.37 -3.95 -31.38
C VAL A 98 -53.36 -2.50 -31.88
N LEU A 99 -53.18 -2.35 -33.19
CA LEU A 99 -53.21 -1.07 -33.89
C LEU A 99 -54.42 -1.02 -34.82
N ARG A 100 -54.99 0.19 -34.93
CA ARG A 100 -56.00 0.52 -35.94
C ARG A 100 -55.31 0.95 -37.22
N LEU A 101 -55.76 0.44 -38.36
CA LEU A 101 -55.18 0.81 -39.66
C LEU A 101 -55.31 2.31 -39.92
N ASN A 102 -56.42 2.96 -39.55
CA ASN A 102 -56.59 4.42 -39.66
C ASN A 102 -55.89 5.22 -38.55
N GLY A 103 -55.02 4.60 -37.74
CA GLY A 103 -54.31 5.25 -36.66
C GLY A 103 -55.16 5.53 -35.40
N ALA A 104 -54.49 6.05 -34.37
CA ALA A 104 -55.13 6.49 -33.13
C ALA A 104 -56.00 7.74 -33.39
N ARG A 105 -57.08 7.94 -32.63
CA ARG A 105 -57.85 9.20 -32.70
C ARG A 105 -57.01 10.36 -32.17
N GLU A 106 -57.38 11.58 -32.53
CA GLU A 106 -56.75 12.78 -31.99
C GLU A 106 -56.81 12.77 -30.44
N GLY A 107 -55.66 12.89 -29.78
CA GLY A 107 -55.52 12.78 -28.32
C GLY A 107 -55.42 11.36 -27.75
N GLU A 108 -55.51 10.32 -28.58
CA GLU A 108 -55.34 8.91 -28.18
C GLU A 108 -53.88 8.48 -28.40
N SER A 109 -53.23 7.91 -27.37
CA SER A 109 -51.88 7.36 -27.51
C SER A 109 -51.94 5.98 -28.17
N THR A 110 -51.00 5.68 -29.08
CA THR A 110 -50.80 4.32 -29.58
C THR A 110 -50.54 3.36 -28.42
N MET A 111 -51.14 2.16 -28.48
CA MET A 111 -50.95 1.15 -27.45
C MET A 111 -49.56 0.53 -27.61
N PRO A 112 -48.69 0.55 -26.59
CA PRO A 112 -47.37 -0.04 -26.71
C PRO A 112 -47.44 -1.57 -26.72
N ILE A 113 -46.48 -2.22 -27.38
CA ILE A 113 -46.24 -3.66 -27.21
C ILE A 113 -45.79 -3.91 -25.78
N ALA A 114 -46.62 -4.61 -25.00
CA ALA A 114 -46.35 -4.93 -23.60
C ALA A 114 -46.98 -6.28 -23.23
N PRO A 115 -46.59 -6.92 -22.10
CA PRO A 115 -47.18 -8.17 -21.66
C PRO A 115 -48.70 -8.10 -21.61
N LEU A 116 -49.37 -9.16 -22.06
CA LEU A 116 -50.82 -9.20 -22.13
C LEU A 116 -51.47 -8.93 -20.76
N ALA A 117 -50.85 -9.36 -19.66
CA ALA A 117 -51.30 -9.02 -18.30
C ALA A 117 -51.54 -7.52 -18.09
N GLU A 118 -50.65 -6.69 -18.64
CA GLU A 118 -50.67 -5.23 -18.50
C GLU A 118 -51.67 -4.60 -19.48
N ASN A 119 -51.75 -5.13 -20.71
CA ASN A 119 -52.60 -4.60 -21.77
C ASN A 119 -54.04 -5.16 -21.79
N ARG A 120 -54.34 -6.22 -21.02
CA ARG A 120 -55.60 -7.00 -21.13
C ARG A 120 -56.86 -6.13 -21.01
N ALA A 121 -56.92 -5.25 -20.02
CA ALA A 121 -58.07 -4.38 -19.80
C ALA A 121 -58.26 -3.36 -20.94
N ARG A 122 -57.17 -2.74 -21.40
CA ARG A 122 -57.19 -1.75 -22.49
C ARG A 122 -57.56 -2.41 -23.82
N LEU A 123 -56.98 -3.57 -24.12
CA LEU A 123 -57.32 -4.38 -25.31
C LEU A 123 -58.78 -4.83 -25.26
N GLY A 124 -59.27 -5.24 -24.08
CA GLY A 124 -60.68 -5.60 -23.88
C GLY A 124 -61.65 -4.45 -24.17
N ALA A 125 -61.34 -3.24 -23.71
CA ALA A 125 -62.15 -2.04 -23.99
C ALA A 125 -62.08 -1.63 -25.47
N MET A 126 -60.89 -1.69 -26.09
CA MET A 126 -60.70 -1.34 -27.49
C MET A 126 -61.44 -2.28 -28.44
N LEU A 127 -61.45 -3.58 -28.11
CA LEU A 127 -62.09 -4.66 -28.87
C LEU A 127 -63.52 -4.94 -28.40
N ALA A 128 -64.11 -4.11 -27.55
CA ALA A 128 -65.52 -4.23 -27.21
C ALA A 128 -66.40 -4.01 -28.46
N ASN A 129 -67.61 -4.55 -28.48
CA ASN A 129 -68.50 -4.42 -29.64
C ASN A 129 -68.96 -2.97 -29.88
N ASP A 130 -68.89 -2.12 -28.86
CA ASP A 130 -69.09 -0.68 -28.86
C ASP A 130 -67.77 0.10 -28.78
N GLY A 131 -66.63 -0.59 -28.88
CA GLY A 131 -65.29 -0.03 -28.80
C GLY A 131 -64.88 0.79 -30.04
N PRO A 132 -63.76 1.52 -29.97
CA PRO A 132 -63.30 2.43 -31.02
C PRO A 132 -63.00 1.75 -32.37
N VAL A 133 -62.56 0.48 -32.36
CA VAL A 133 -62.32 -0.34 -33.57
C VAL A 133 -63.65 -0.78 -34.21
N ALA A 134 -64.65 -1.09 -33.36
CA ALA A 134 -66.00 -1.42 -33.79
C ALA A 134 -66.77 -0.21 -34.36
N ALA A 135 -66.15 0.97 -34.38
CA ALA A 135 -66.59 2.18 -35.07
C ALA A 135 -66.76 2.04 -36.62
N TYR A 136 -65.81 1.35 -37.26
CA TYR A 136 -65.35 1.67 -38.64
C TYR A 136 -65.32 3.18 -38.94
N PRO A 137 -64.64 4.00 -38.12
CA PRO A 137 -64.66 5.45 -38.31
C PRO A 137 -63.82 5.89 -39.53
N GLY A 138 -62.97 5.01 -40.06
CA GLY A 138 -62.05 5.29 -41.15
C GLY A 138 -62.76 5.52 -42.48
N LYS A 139 -62.40 6.59 -43.19
CA LYS A 139 -62.92 6.89 -44.53
C LYS A 139 -62.04 6.34 -45.65
N LEU A 140 -60.78 6.03 -45.34
CA LEU A 140 -59.76 5.53 -46.27
C LEU A 140 -59.11 4.27 -45.67
N THR A 141 -58.27 3.62 -46.45
CA THR A 141 -57.44 2.49 -46.01
C THR A 141 -55.96 2.88 -46.16
N PRO A 142 -55.40 3.71 -45.24
CA PRO A 142 -54.05 4.25 -45.35
C PRO A 142 -52.98 3.25 -44.88
N CYS A 143 -52.70 2.25 -45.71
CA CYS A 143 -51.78 1.17 -45.37
C CYS A 143 -50.33 1.64 -45.17
N ALA A 144 -49.84 2.65 -45.92
CA ALA A 144 -48.48 3.14 -45.77
C ALA A 144 -48.28 3.79 -44.40
N SER A 145 -49.20 4.66 -43.98
CA SER A 145 -49.15 5.27 -42.64
C SER A 145 -49.31 4.22 -41.53
N ALA A 146 -50.15 3.20 -41.73
CA ALA A 146 -50.27 2.10 -40.80
C ALA A 146 -48.97 1.30 -40.68
N LEU A 147 -48.30 1.03 -41.80
CA LEU A 147 -47.01 0.35 -41.83
C LEU A 147 -45.90 1.20 -41.18
N GLU A 148 -45.89 2.53 -41.38
CA GLU A 148 -44.97 3.42 -40.64
C GLU A 148 -45.18 3.34 -39.12
N ALA A 149 -46.44 3.37 -38.66
CA ALA A 149 -46.75 3.19 -37.24
C ALA A 149 -46.36 1.81 -36.72
N VAL A 150 -46.52 0.75 -37.53
CA VAL A 150 -46.04 -0.60 -37.23
C VAL A 150 -44.52 -0.59 -37.07
N ARG A 151 -43.77 -0.05 -38.03
CA ARG A 151 -42.30 0.06 -37.95
C ARG A 151 -41.88 0.78 -36.67
N ASP A 152 -42.47 1.94 -36.38
CA ASP A 152 -42.09 2.76 -35.23
C ASP A 152 -42.35 2.03 -33.91
N GLU A 153 -43.45 1.29 -33.82
CA GLU A 153 -43.77 0.49 -32.63
C GLU A 153 -42.84 -0.72 -32.49
N LEU A 154 -42.56 -1.44 -33.59
CA LEU A 154 -41.64 -2.58 -33.59
C LEU A 154 -40.22 -2.18 -33.19
N ASN A 155 -39.70 -1.10 -33.76
CA ASN A 155 -38.36 -0.61 -33.43
C ASN A 155 -38.30 -0.05 -32.00
N ARG A 156 -39.37 0.60 -31.51
CA ARG A 156 -39.45 1.06 -30.12
C ARG A 156 -39.46 -0.10 -29.13
N ALA A 157 -40.19 -1.17 -29.43
CA ALA A 157 -40.31 -2.35 -28.57
C ALA A 157 -39.16 -3.36 -28.75
N ARG A 158 -38.18 -3.04 -29.61
CA ARG A 158 -37.08 -3.95 -29.97
C ARG A 158 -36.37 -4.45 -28.73
N ARG A 159 -36.19 -5.78 -28.68
CA ARG A 159 -35.30 -6.45 -27.74
C ARG A 159 -34.46 -7.50 -28.46
N PRO A 160 -33.19 -7.70 -28.04
CA PRO A 160 -32.35 -8.73 -28.63
C PRO A 160 -33.01 -10.12 -28.53
N ASN A 161 -32.85 -10.94 -29.57
CA ASN A 161 -33.36 -12.32 -29.63
C ASN A 161 -34.88 -12.49 -29.44
N THR A 162 -35.66 -11.43 -29.65
CA THR A 162 -37.13 -11.46 -29.56
C THR A 162 -37.74 -11.49 -30.95
N ALA A 163 -38.57 -12.49 -31.24
CA ALA A 163 -39.30 -12.55 -32.51
C ALA A 163 -40.45 -11.54 -32.51
N GLN A 164 -40.60 -10.83 -33.62
CA GLN A 164 -41.64 -9.82 -33.82
C GLN A 164 -42.58 -10.25 -34.95
N VAL A 165 -43.86 -10.39 -34.61
CA VAL A 165 -44.88 -10.96 -35.50
C VAL A 165 -45.97 -9.93 -35.73
N VAL A 166 -46.20 -9.57 -36.99
CA VAL A 166 -47.32 -8.72 -37.39
C VAL A 166 -48.43 -9.56 -38.00
N LEU A 167 -49.65 -9.38 -37.48
CA LEU A 167 -50.88 -9.92 -38.04
C LEU A 167 -51.67 -8.77 -38.64
N PHE A 168 -51.67 -8.67 -39.97
CA PHE A 168 -52.31 -7.57 -40.69
C PHE A 168 -53.65 -8.04 -41.28
N LEU A 169 -54.75 -7.59 -40.70
CA LEU A 169 -56.11 -7.95 -41.10
C LEU A 169 -56.70 -6.80 -41.93
N THR A 170 -56.91 -7.00 -43.24
CA THR A 170 -57.51 -5.99 -44.14
C THR A 170 -58.30 -6.63 -45.27
N ASP A 171 -59.31 -5.94 -45.80
CA ASP A 171 -59.95 -6.32 -47.07
C ASP A 171 -59.04 -6.10 -48.28
N GLY A 172 -58.00 -5.28 -48.13
CA GLY A 172 -56.76 -5.33 -48.88
C GLY A 172 -56.50 -4.15 -49.81
N GLU A 173 -57.49 -3.32 -50.15
CA GLU A 173 -57.28 -2.19 -51.06
C GLU A 173 -56.78 -0.97 -50.30
N CYS A 174 -55.48 -0.70 -50.42
CA CYS A 174 -54.87 0.48 -49.83
C CYS A 174 -55.10 1.71 -50.71
N ASN A 175 -55.54 2.81 -50.08
CA ASN A 175 -55.96 4.04 -50.77
C ASN A 175 -54.90 5.17 -50.71
N ASP A 176 -53.67 4.83 -50.31
CA ASP A 176 -52.55 5.75 -50.13
C ASP A 176 -51.31 5.35 -50.96
N ALA A 177 -50.17 6.00 -50.68
CA ALA A 177 -48.94 5.77 -51.42
C ALA A 177 -48.48 4.30 -51.28
N GLN A 178 -48.00 3.70 -52.38
CA GLN A 178 -47.41 2.36 -52.29
C GLN A 178 -46.08 2.40 -51.54
N VAL A 179 -45.89 1.43 -50.63
CA VAL A 179 -44.64 1.27 -49.89
C VAL A 179 -43.67 0.43 -50.72
N ASN A 180 -42.40 0.86 -50.79
CA ASN A 180 -41.34 0.02 -51.33
C ASN A 180 -41.00 -1.09 -50.31
N THR A 181 -41.27 -2.33 -50.69
CA THR A 181 -41.15 -3.50 -49.80
C THR A 181 -39.73 -3.70 -49.25
N GLU A 182 -38.69 -3.55 -50.08
CA GLU A 182 -37.30 -3.72 -49.61
C GLU A 182 -36.92 -2.66 -48.58
N ARG A 183 -37.11 -1.38 -48.92
CA ARG A 183 -36.76 -0.25 -48.05
C ARG A 183 -37.53 -0.31 -46.73
N TYR A 184 -38.80 -0.74 -46.75
CA TYR A 184 -39.58 -0.89 -45.54
C TYR A 184 -39.03 -2.00 -44.64
N LEU A 185 -38.70 -3.15 -45.21
CA LEU A 185 -38.08 -4.26 -44.47
C LEU A 185 -36.71 -3.87 -43.89
N GLU A 186 -35.88 -3.16 -44.65
CA GLU A 186 -34.59 -2.62 -44.18
C GLU A 186 -34.75 -1.63 -43.02
N SER A 187 -35.92 -0.98 -42.89
CA SER A 187 -36.19 -0.03 -41.81
C SER A 187 -36.66 -0.67 -40.50
N ILE A 188 -36.84 -2.00 -40.46
CA ILE A 188 -37.25 -2.74 -39.27
C ILE A 188 -36.02 -3.42 -38.66
N ASP A 189 -35.65 -3.03 -37.45
CA ASP A 189 -34.43 -3.53 -36.80
C ASP A 189 -34.44 -5.07 -36.64
N SER A 190 -35.58 -5.66 -36.26
CA SER A 190 -35.67 -7.13 -36.10
C SER A 190 -35.61 -7.89 -37.42
N GLN A 191 -35.79 -7.21 -38.56
CA GLN A 191 -35.65 -7.83 -39.88
C GLN A 191 -34.17 -8.02 -40.24
N GLU A 192 -33.27 -7.12 -39.82
CA GLU A 192 -31.82 -7.29 -39.96
C GLU A 192 -31.36 -8.59 -39.25
N ASP A 193 -31.92 -8.84 -38.06
CA ASP A 193 -31.67 -10.05 -37.27
C ASP A 193 -32.40 -11.29 -37.83
N GLY A 194 -33.25 -11.13 -38.86
CA GLY A 194 -34.07 -12.18 -39.45
C GLY A 194 -35.21 -12.68 -38.57
N LEU A 195 -35.60 -11.92 -37.54
CA LEU A 195 -36.58 -12.26 -36.51
C LEU A 195 -37.96 -11.60 -36.70
N PHE A 196 -38.16 -10.86 -37.80
CA PHE A 196 -39.44 -10.26 -38.18
C PHE A 196 -40.27 -11.19 -39.07
N GLN A 197 -41.59 -11.26 -38.85
CA GLN A 197 -42.54 -11.98 -39.71
C GLN A 197 -43.82 -11.17 -39.93
N PHE A 198 -44.25 -11.03 -41.19
CA PHE A 198 -45.50 -10.35 -41.55
C PHE A 198 -46.52 -11.36 -42.11
N TYR A 199 -47.64 -11.51 -41.40
CA TYR A 199 -48.77 -12.34 -41.80
C TYR A 199 -49.90 -11.47 -42.32
N LEU A 200 -50.30 -11.69 -43.57
CA LEU A 200 -51.42 -10.99 -44.20
C LEU A 200 -52.68 -11.86 -44.14
N LEU A 201 -53.71 -11.37 -43.48
CA LEU A 201 -55.03 -12.01 -43.43
C LEU A 201 -56.01 -11.18 -44.22
N ARG A 202 -56.47 -11.73 -45.35
CA ARG A 202 -57.33 -11.03 -46.31
C ARG A 202 -58.69 -11.69 -46.47
N TRP A 203 -59.72 -10.88 -46.67
CA TRP A 203 -61.05 -11.39 -46.95
C TRP A 203 -61.19 -11.87 -48.38
N ARG A 204 -61.85 -13.03 -48.55
CA ARG A 204 -62.05 -13.67 -49.84
C ARG A 204 -62.89 -12.77 -50.77
N GLY A 205 -62.47 -12.64 -52.02
CA GLY A 205 -63.21 -11.92 -53.05
C GLY A 205 -63.04 -10.39 -53.02
N ARG A 206 -62.09 -9.87 -52.25
CA ARG A 206 -61.76 -8.44 -52.21
C ARG A 206 -60.50 -8.11 -53.02
N VAL A 207 -60.43 -6.90 -53.56
CA VAL A 207 -59.23 -6.38 -54.24
C VAL A 207 -58.18 -6.05 -53.20
N PHE A 208 -56.91 -6.34 -53.51
CA PHE A 208 -55.82 -6.12 -52.57
C PHE A 208 -54.55 -5.57 -53.21
N SER A 209 -53.78 -4.82 -52.43
CA SER A 209 -52.50 -4.26 -52.84
C SER A 209 -51.40 -5.33 -52.87
N GLN A 210 -50.76 -5.50 -54.03
CA GLN A 210 -49.76 -6.55 -54.26
C GLN A 210 -48.49 -6.40 -53.40
N TYR A 211 -48.13 -5.18 -52.99
CA TYR A 211 -46.95 -4.96 -52.16
C TYR A 211 -47.11 -5.57 -50.75
N LEU A 212 -48.35 -5.68 -50.21
CA LEU A 212 -48.60 -6.38 -48.94
C LEU A 212 -48.36 -7.90 -49.05
N VAL A 213 -48.70 -8.47 -50.21
CA VAL A 213 -48.42 -9.88 -50.54
C VAL A 213 -46.91 -10.10 -50.65
N GLU A 214 -46.21 -9.16 -51.28
CA GLU A 214 -44.75 -9.20 -51.39
C GLU A 214 -44.08 -9.08 -50.01
N LEU A 215 -44.57 -8.19 -49.14
CA LEU A 215 -44.09 -8.01 -47.78
C LEU A 215 -44.24 -9.29 -46.94
N ALA A 216 -45.40 -9.96 -47.02
CA ALA A 216 -45.62 -11.24 -46.36
C ALA A 216 -44.63 -12.32 -46.83
N ARG A 217 -44.35 -12.38 -48.15
CA ARG A 217 -43.40 -13.34 -48.71
C ARG A 217 -41.95 -13.05 -48.32
N LYS A 218 -41.50 -11.80 -48.44
CA LYS A 218 -40.11 -11.39 -48.18
C LYS A 218 -39.74 -11.42 -46.69
N SER A 219 -40.68 -11.13 -45.79
CA SER A 219 -40.49 -11.32 -44.34
C SER A 219 -40.46 -12.80 -43.92
N GLY A 220 -40.88 -13.72 -44.79
CA GLY A 220 -41.00 -15.14 -44.46
C GLY A 220 -42.27 -15.50 -43.67
N GLY A 221 -43.25 -14.60 -43.63
CA GLY A 221 -44.60 -14.89 -43.13
C GLY A 221 -45.46 -15.60 -44.19
N SER A 222 -46.79 -15.50 -44.05
CA SER A 222 -47.73 -16.14 -44.96
C SER A 222 -48.99 -15.30 -45.20
N ILE A 223 -49.75 -15.71 -46.22
CA ILE A 223 -51.00 -15.09 -46.61
C ILE A 223 -52.12 -16.06 -46.30
N GLY A 224 -53.12 -15.63 -45.54
CA GLY A 224 -54.32 -16.38 -45.23
C GLY A 224 -55.55 -15.71 -45.83
N GLU A 225 -56.45 -16.52 -46.40
CA GLU A 225 -57.76 -16.05 -46.87
C GLU A 225 -58.85 -16.45 -45.88
N VAL A 226 -59.75 -15.51 -45.60
CA VAL A 226 -60.83 -15.67 -44.61
C VAL A 226 -62.19 -15.42 -45.26
N GLY A 227 -63.18 -16.24 -44.90
CA GLY A 227 -64.57 -16.07 -45.33
C GLY A 227 -65.31 -15.06 -44.46
N ALA A 228 -66.23 -14.29 -45.07
CA ALA A 228 -67.08 -13.32 -44.39
C ALA A 228 -68.35 -13.96 -43.77
N ASP A 229 -68.64 -15.22 -44.11
CA ASP A 229 -69.87 -15.93 -43.79
C ASP A 229 -69.74 -16.95 -42.65
N ASP A 230 -68.51 -17.37 -42.32
CA ASP A 230 -68.22 -18.29 -41.22
C ASP A 230 -67.06 -17.77 -40.35
N PRO A 231 -67.31 -17.23 -39.14
CA PRO A 231 -66.25 -16.82 -38.20
C PRO A 231 -65.26 -17.94 -37.84
N THR A 232 -65.62 -19.20 -38.06
CA THR A 232 -64.70 -20.32 -37.79
C THR A 232 -63.67 -20.52 -38.93
N ASP A 233 -63.81 -19.84 -40.07
CA ASP A 233 -62.79 -19.80 -41.14
C ASP A 233 -61.55 -19.01 -40.74
N LEU A 234 -61.70 -18.05 -39.83
CA LEU A 234 -60.62 -17.24 -39.29
C LEU A 234 -59.65 -18.06 -38.43
N LEU A 235 -60.15 -19.11 -37.78
CA LEU A 235 -59.37 -19.92 -36.85
C LEU A 235 -58.14 -20.57 -37.47
N ALA A 236 -58.25 -21.08 -38.70
CA ALA A 236 -57.14 -21.81 -39.32
C ALA A 236 -55.97 -20.88 -39.72
N PRO A 237 -56.20 -19.73 -40.37
CA PRO A 237 -55.15 -18.74 -40.60
C PRO A 237 -54.49 -18.21 -39.33
N PHE A 238 -55.28 -17.93 -38.27
CA PHE A 238 -54.72 -17.48 -36.99
C PHE A 238 -53.88 -18.56 -36.31
N ALA A 239 -54.38 -19.79 -36.28
CA ALA A 239 -53.66 -20.93 -35.74
C ALA A 239 -52.33 -21.15 -36.47
N ASN A 240 -52.34 -21.05 -37.80
CA ASN A 240 -51.14 -21.17 -38.62
C ASN A 240 -50.14 -20.05 -38.35
N ALA A 241 -50.59 -18.80 -38.21
CA ALA A 241 -49.70 -17.68 -37.93
C ALA A 241 -49.06 -17.79 -36.54
N LEU A 242 -49.85 -18.11 -35.51
CA LEU A 242 -49.35 -18.36 -34.16
C LEU A 242 -48.39 -19.54 -34.11
N SER A 243 -48.78 -20.68 -34.70
CA SER A 243 -47.97 -21.90 -34.61
C SER A 243 -46.63 -21.75 -35.33
N ARG A 244 -46.63 -21.17 -36.53
CA ARG A 244 -45.40 -20.95 -37.32
C ARG A 244 -44.46 -19.97 -36.64
N SER A 245 -45.00 -18.93 -35.98
CA SER A 245 -44.19 -18.02 -35.17
C SER A 245 -43.50 -18.70 -33.98
N GLN A 246 -44.03 -19.86 -33.53
CA GLN A 246 -43.55 -20.60 -32.36
C GLN A 246 -42.83 -21.92 -32.72
N GLY A 247 -42.63 -22.21 -34.02
CA GLY A 247 -41.87 -23.38 -34.47
C GLY A 247 -42.66 -24.64 -34.76
N TYR A 248 -44.00 -24.63 -34.67
CA TYR A 248 -44.83 -25.83 -34.83
C TYR A 248 -46.06 -25.62 -35.72
N SER A 249 -46.78 -26.70 -36.02
CA SER A 249 -48.05 -26.64 -36.75
C SER A 249 -49.22 -26.78 -35.76
N ALA A 250 -50.23 -25.93 -35.90
CA ALA A 250 -51.48 -26.11 -35.18
C ALA A 250 -52.31 -27.25 -35.77
N HIS A 251 -53.15 -27.86 -34.94
CA HIS A 251 -54.14 -28.84 -35.38
C HIS A 251 -55.52 -28.21 -35.45
N LEU A 252 -56.22 -28.47 -36.54
CA LEU A 252 -57.62 -28.06 -36.71
C LEU A 252 -58.52 -29.29 -36.60
N LEU A 253 -59.26 -29.37 -35.50
CA LEU A 253 -60.24 -30.41 -35.24
C LEU A 253 -61.61 -29.96 -35.73
N ARG A 254 -62.35 -30.92 -36.29
CA ARG A 254 -63.73 -30.77 -36.79
C ARG A 254 -64.53 -32.00 -36.35
N PRO A 255 -65.87 -31.99 -36.46
CA PRO A 255 -66.65 -33.22 -36.31
C PRO A 255 -66.08 -34.33 -37.20
N GLY A 256 -65.72 -35.47 -36.58
CA GLY A 256 -65.03 -36.59 -37.24
C GLY A 256 -63.50 -36.62 -37.09
N THR A 257 -62.85 -35.49 -36.78
CA THR A 257 -61.41 -35.39 -36.49
C THR A 257 -61.18 -34.81 -35.10
N THR A 258 -61.20 -35.68 -34.08
CA THR A 258 -61.19 -35.28 -32.66
C THR A 258 -59.88 -35.59 -31.94
N THR A 259 -58.93 -36.26 -32.58
CA THR A 259 -57.69 -36.71 -31.92
C THR A 259 -56.52 -35.77 -32.23
N ILE A 260 -55.82 -35.34 -31.18
CA ILE A 260 -54.56 -34.61 -31.21
C ILE A 260 -53.43 -35.60 -30.95
N PRO A 261 -52.34 -35.61 -31.75
CA PRO A 261 -51.18 -36.45 -31.49
C PRO A 261 -50.50 -36.11 -30.15
N ALA A 262 -49.62 -36.99 -29.68
CA ALA A 262 -48.81 -36.72 -28.49
C ALA A 262 -47.79 -35.61 -28.77
N HIS A 263 -47.60 -34.71 -27.80
CA HIS A 263 -46.67 -33.58 -27.89
C HIS A 263 -45.72 -33.57 -26.69
N THR A 264 -44.91 -34.63 -26.57
CA THR A 264 -43.89 -34.76 -25.52
C THR A 264 -42.93 -33.56 -25.57
N GLY A 265 -42.74 -32.89 -24.43
CA GLY A 265 -41.84 -31.73 -24.30
C GLY A 265 -42.48 -30.37 -24.63
N ALA A 266 -43.74 -30.31 -25.07
CA ALA A 266 -44.49 -29.05 -25.06
C ALA A 266 -44.85 -28.67 -23.62
N ARG A 267 -44.78 -27.39 -23.29
CA ARG A 267 -45.15 -26.88 -21.96
C ARG A 267 -46.63 -27.06 -21.69
N ARG A 268 -47.44 -26.80 -22.72
CA ARG A 268 -48.89 -26.93 -22.70
C ARG A 268 -49.45 -27.09 -24.12
N MET A 269 -50.70 -27.52 -24.18
CA MET A 269 -51.54 -27.49 -25.36
C MET A 269 -52.65 -26.48 -25.14
N ARG A 270 -52.76 -25.49 -26.02
CA ARG A 270 -53.80 -24.46 -25.97
C ARG A 270 -54.91 -24.83 -26.95
N LEU A 271 -56.13 -24.96 -26.44
CA LEU A 271 -57.31 -25.27 -27.23
C LEU A 271 -58.20 -24.04 -27.33
N LEU A 272 -58.73 -23.77 -28.52
CA LEU A 272 -59.78 -22.79 -28.74
C LEU A 272 -60.88 -23.41 -29.59
N ALA A 273 -62.05 -23.61 -28.99
CA ALA A 273 -63.24 -24.06 -29.70
C ALA A 273 -64.16 -22.88 -29.98
N VAL A 274 -64.69 -22.82 -31.20
CA VAL A 274 -65.72 -21.85 -31.60
C VAL A 274 -66.89 -22.59 -32.23
N ALA A 275 -68.11 -22.18 -31.87
CA ALA A 275 -69.34 -22.70 -32.44
C ALA A 275 -70.46 -21.64 -32.46
N PRO A 276 -71.46 -21.78 -33.35
CA PRO A 276 -72.71 -21.01 -33.24
C PRO A 276 -73.39 -21.24 -31.87
N ASP A 277 -73.93 -20.19 -31.28
CA ASP A 277 -74.66 -20.24 -30.01
C ASP A 277 -76.03 -20.89 -30.23
N GLN A 278 -76.23 -22.07 -29.64
CA GLN A 278 -77.51 -22.79 -29.64
C GLN A 278 -78.19 -22.76 -28.26
N GLY A 279 -77.85 -21.80 -27.41
CA GLY A 279 -78.42 -21.64 -26.08
C GLY A 279 -77.79 -22.52 -24.99
N SER A 280 -76.97 -23.51 -25.36
CA SER A 280 -76.18 -24.31 -24.42
C SER A 280 -74.75 -23.77 -24.27
N GLU A 281 -74.15 -23.96 -23.11
CA GLU A 281 -72.75 -23.58 -22.87
C GLU A 281 -71.79 -24.48 -23.68
N LEU A 282 -70.81 -23.87 -24.36
CA LEU A 282 -69.78 -24.58 -25.12
C LEU A 282 -68.71 -25.11 -24.15
N ARG A 283 -68.45 -26.43 -24.14
CA ARG A 283 -67.45 -27.05 -23.25
C ARG A 283 -66.52 -28.00 -24.01
N LEU A 284 -65.29 -28.10 -23.51
CA LEU A 284 -64.24 -29.01 -23.99
C LEU A 284 -63.99 -30.10 -22.94
N ASN A 285 -64.12 -31.36 -23.35
CA ASN A 285 -63.76 -32.52 -22.53
C ASN A 285 -62.59 -33.26 -23.19
N LEU A 286 -61.56 -33.55 -22.40
CA LEU A 286 -60.32 -34.17 -22.87
C LEU A 286 -60.21 -35.60 -22.33
N ASN A 287 -59.91 -36.55 -23.21
CA ASN A 287 -59.71 -37.95 -22.87
C ASN A 287 -58.40 -38.45 -23.47
N ALA A 288 -57.58 -39.16 -22.71
CA ALA A 288 -56.40 -39.86 -23.21
C ALA A 288 -56.39 -41.32 -22.72
N PRO A 289 -55.69 -42.24 -23.42
CA PRO A 289 -55.54 -43.62 -22.97
C PRO A 289 -54.91 -43.76 -21.58
N SER A 290 -54.10 -42.77 -21.18
CA SER A 290 -53.42 -42.68 -19.88
C SER A 290 -54.27 -42.06 -18.77
N GLY A 291 -55.52 -41.63 -19.06
CA GLY A 291 -56.40 -40.93 -18.13
C GLY A 291 -56.87 -39.57 -18.66
N GLN A 292 -57.58 -38.78 -17.84
CA GLN A 292 -57.94 -37.41 -18.22
C GLN A 292 -56.69 -36.51 -18.18
N PRO A 293 -56.37 -35.78 -19.27
CA PRO A 293 -55.28 -34.82 -19.27
C PRO A 293 -55.50 -33.72 -18.23
N ARG A 294 -54.42 -33.30 -17.56
CA ARG A 294 -54.46 -32.25 -16.54
C ARG A 294 -54.67 -30.88 -17.20
N THR A 295 -55.74 -30.19 -16.83
CA THR A 295 -56.02 -28.83 -17.29
C THR A 295 -55.22 -27.79 -16.51
N LEU A 296 -54.73 -26.75 -17.20
CA LEU A 296 -53.86 -25.70 -16.66
C LEU A 296 -54.65 -24.39 -16.44
N GLY A 297 -55.62 -24.45 -15.52
CA GLY A 297 -56.50 -23.32 -15.19
C GLY A 297 -57.95 -23.53 -15.62
N ALA A 298 -58.78 -22.52 -15.37
CA ALA A 298 -60.19 -22.54 -15.75
C ALA A 298 -60.39 -22.22 -17.25
N SER A 299 -61.42 -22.81 -17.85
CA SER A 299 -61.82 -22.50 -19.23
C SER A 299 -62.19 -21.03 -19.38
N ARG A 300 -61.65 -20.37 -20.41
CA ARG A 300 -61.97 -18.98 -20.75
C ARG A 300 -63.07 -18.98 -21.82
N THR A 301 -64.26 -18.48 -21.48
CA THR A 301 -65.39 -18.47 -22.40
C THR A 301 -65.77 -17.05 -22.82
N GLY A 302 -66.32 -16.90 -24.02
CA GLY A 302 -66.96 -15.65 -24.40
C GLY A 302 -68.03 -15.81 -25.46
N LEU A 303 -68.78 -14.73 -25.67
CA LEU A 303 -69.89 -14.64 -26.59
C LEU A 303 -69.66 -13.45 -27.52
N HIS A 304 -69.89 -13.66 -28.82
CA HIS A 304 -69.94 -12.62 -29.84
C HIS A 304 -71.35 -12.52 -30.41
N HIS A 305 -71.80 -11.30 -30.64
CA HIS A 305 -73.14 -11.00 -31.14
C HIS A 305 -73.01 -10.18 -32.42
N TYR A 306 -73.67 -10.64 -33.46
CA TYR A 306 -73.75 -10.02 -34.77
C TYR A 306 -74.94 -9.05 -34.77
N GLU A 307 -74.88 -7.94 -35.53
CA GLU A 307 -76.03 -7.02 -35.73
C GLU A 307 -77.20 -7.77 -36.39
N ASP A 308 -76.94 -8.77 -37.25
CA ASP A 308 -77.94 -9.69 -37.82
C ASP A 308 -78.58 -10.67 -36.80
N GLY A 309 -78.19 -10.61 -35.53
CA GLY A 309 -78.73 -11.41 -34.42
C GLY A 309 -78.10 -12.79 -34.26
N LYS A 310 -77.19 -13.23 -35.14
CA LYS A 310 -76.42 -14.46 -34.92
C LYS A 310 -75.50 -14.30 -33.72
N ARG A 311 -75.29 -15.41 -33.01
CA ARG A 311 -74.44 -15.46 -31.82
C ARG A 311 -73.44 -16.59 -31.96
N TYR A 312 -72.21 -16.36 -31.54
CA TYR A 312 -71.15 -17.36 -31.52
C TYR A 312 -70.50 -17.41 -30.15
N ARG A 313 -70.22 -18.61 -29.67
CA ARG A 313 -69.49 -18.83 -28.42
C ARG A 313 -68.10 -19.35 -28.71
N TYR A 314 -67.15 -18.94 -27.89
CA TYR A 314 -65.85 -19.57 -27.83
C TYR A 314 -65.56 -20.09 -26.43
N VAL A 315 -64.75 -21.13 -26.37
CA VAL A 315 -64.13 -21.64 -25.13
C VAL A 315 -62.67 -21.94 -25.41
N ALA A 316 -61.79 -21.39 -24.59
CA ALA A 316 -60.36 -21.69 -24.60
C ALA A 316 -59.97 -22.47 -23.34
N LEU A 317 -59.13 -23.49 -23.51
CA LEU A 317 -58.68 -24.39 -22.46
C LEU A 317 -57.22 -24.76 -22.68
N ASP A 318 -56.40 -24.67 -21.63
CA ASP A 318 -55.02 -25.12 -21.67
C ASP A 318 -54.89 -26.46 -20.92
N TYR A 319 -54.08 -27.40 -21.41
CA TYR A 319 -53.78 -28.65 -20.72
C TYR A 319 -52.30 -29.04 -20.84
N GLU A 320 -51.82 -29.86 -19.90
CA GLU A 320 -50.46 -30.40 -19.88
C GLU A 320 -50.36 -31.62 -20.84
N PRO A 321 -49.56 -31.54 -21.93
CA PRO A 321 -49.44 -32.62 -22.88
C PRO A 321 -48.66 -33.80 -22.31
N GLY A 322 -49.15 -35.01 -22.58
CA GLY A 322 -48.48 -36.25 -22.23
C GLY A 322 -47.80 -36.92 -23.43
N THR A 323 -47.33 -38.15 -23.19
CA THR A 323 -46.71 -39.02 -24.20
C THR A 323 -47.72 -39.79 -25.05
N THR A 324 -49.02 -39.67 -24.77
CA THR A 324 -50.11 -40.34 -25.50
C THR A 324 -51.03 -39.34 -26.20
N PRO A 325 -51.62 -39.67 -27.36
CA PRO A 325 -52.62 -38.83 -28.04
C PRO A 325 -53.83 -38.49 -27.15
N VAL A 326 -54.44 -37.33 -27.42
CA VAL A 326 -55.60 -36.81 -26.69
C VAL A 326 -56.80 -36.67 -27.61
N THR A 327 -57.95 -37.21 -27.22
CA THR A 327 -59.24 -37.01 -27.90
C THR A 327 -60.00 -35.85 -27.26
N VAL A 328 -60.42 -34.90 -28.09
CA VAL A 328 -61.19 -33.72 -27.71
C VAL A 328 -62.66 -33.93 -28.06
N GLN A 329 -63.53 -33.83 -27.06
CA GLN A 329 -64.98 -33.84 -27.22
C GLN A 329 -65.54 -32.44 -26.96
N VAL A 330 -66.36 -31.94 -27.88
CA VAL A 330 -66.99 -30.61 -27.77
C VAL A 330 -68.49 -30.78 -27.54
N SER A 331 -69.02 -30.19 -26.47
CA SER A 331 -70.46 -30.18 -26.18
C SER A 331 -71.03 -28.75 -26.29
N GLY A 332 -72.30 -28.62 -26.70
CA GLY A 332 -72.99 -27.32 -26.79
C GLY A 332 -72.90 -26.61 -28.15
N GLY A 333 -72.18 -27.18 -29.14
CA GLY A 333 -71.97 -26.58 -30.48
C GLY A 333 -72.52 -27.38 -31.68
N ALA A 334 -73.35 -28.41 -31.46
CA ALA A 334 -73.83 -29.36 -32.48
C ALA A 334 -72.70 -29.90 -33.37
N ASN A 335 -72.92 -30.12 -34.67
CA ASN A 335 -71.90 -30.53 -35.65
C ASN A 335 -71.24 -29.33 -36.37
N ARG A 336 -71.27 -28.13 -35.79
CA ARG A 336 -70.77 -26.90 -36.44
C ARG A 336 -69.68 -26.20 -35.63
N TRP A 337 -68.93 -26.96 -34.84
CA TRP A 337 -67.77 -26.46 -34.10
C TRP A 337 -66.47 -26.68 -34.87
N ARG A 338 -65.47 -25.85 -34.57
CA ARG A 338 -64.06 -26.09 -34.90
C ARG A 338 -63.22 -25.89 -33.65
N VAL A 339 -62.21 -26.73 -33.45
CA VAL A 339 -61.22 -26.53 -32.38
C VAL A 339 -59.84 -26.34 -33.01
N VAL A 340 -59.17 -25.26 -32.62
CA VAL A 340 -57.74 -25.11 -32.86
C VAL A 340 -57.02 -25.66 -31.64
N ALA A 341 -56.07 -26.57 -31.87
CA ALA A 341 -55.13 -27.02 -30.87
C ALA A 341 -53.72 -26.57 -31.23
N LEU A 342 -53.10 -25.80 -30.34
CA LEU A 342 -51.78 -25.22 -30.52
C LEU A 342 -50.82 -25.79 -29.47
N PRO A 343 -49.79 -26.55 -29.88
CA PRO A 343 -48.72 -26.92 -28.97
C PRO A 343 -47.80 -25.72 -28.68
N ASP A 344 -47.52 -25.48 -27.40
CA ASP A 344 -46.67 -24.39 -26.91
C ASP A 344 -45.31 -24.94 -26.45
N TYR A 345 -44.35 -24.97 -27.37
CA TYR A 345 -42.99 -25.45 -27.09
C TYR A 345 -41.98 -24.34 -26.75
N ARG A 346 -42.23 -23.10 -27.18
CA ARG A 346 -41.32 -21.93 -27.04
C ARG A 346 -39.86 -22.25 -27.38
N LEU A 347 -39.63 -22.58 -28.65
CA LEU A 347 -38.29 -22.94 -29.12
C LEU A 347 -37.50 -21.76 -29.66
N PHE A 348 -36.20 -21.77 -29.39
CA PHE A 348 -35.26 -20.76 -29.87
C PHE A 348 -34.00 -21.41 -30.44
N VAL A 349 -33.37 -20.73 -31.39
CA VAL A 349 -32.06 -21.12 -31.91
C VAL A 349 -30.99 -20.37 -31.11
N GLU A 350 -30.28 -21.08 -30.25
CA GLU A 350 -29.07 -20.57 -29.62
C GLU A 350 -27.88 -20.80 -30.54
N THR A 351 -27.01 -19.80 -30.64
CA THR A 351 -25.80 -19.87 -31.45
C THR A 351 -24.60 -19.47 -30.63
N ARG A 352 -23.57 -20.32 -30.65
CA ARG A 352 -22.27 -20.06 -30.01
C ARG A 352 -21.17 -20.10 -31.06
N PHE A 353 -20.28 -19.13 -31.02
CA PHE A 353 -19.18 -18.96 -31.97
C PHE A 353 -17.88 -19.17 -31.22
N GLN A 354 -17.19 -20.29 -31.45
CA GLN A 354 -15.96 -20.61 -30.77
C GLN A 354 -14.78 -20.50 -31.74
N GLN A 355 -13.68 -19.91 -31.28
CA GLN A 355 -12.45 -19.91 -32.07
C GLN A 355 -11.86 -21.33 -32.14
N GLY A 356 -11.41 -21.73 -33.34
CA GLY A 356 -10.79 -23.02 -33.58
C GLY A 356 -11.70 -23.99 -34.35
N ARG A 357 -11.44 -25.29 -34.20
CA ARG A 357 -12.18 -26.36 -34.87
C ARG A 357 -13.24 -26.94 -33.96
N CYS A 358 -14.29 -27.52 -34.54
CA CYS A 358 -15.43 -28.05 -33.78
C CYS A 358 -15.12 -29.28 -32.91
N GLY A 359 -13.91 -29.83 -33.01
CA GLY A 359 -13.40 -30.91 -32.14
C GLY A 359 -12.60 -30.44 -30.92
N SER A 360 -12.30 -29.15 -30.79
CA SER A 360 -11.53 -28.56 -29.67
C SER A 360 -12.41 -27.62 -28.85
N GLN A 361 -12.23 -27.58 -27.53
CA GLN A 361 -12.86 -26.53 -26.71
C GLN A 361 -12.21 -25.18 -27.04
N GLY A 362 -12.97 -24.31 -27.70
CA GLY A 362 -12.60 -22.92 -27.97
C GLY A 362 -13.42 -21.94 -27.13
N GLU A 363 -12.89 -20.73 -26.95
CA GLU A 363 -13.61 -19.64 -26.28
C GLU A 363 -14.62 -18.98 -27.23
N ASP A 364 -15.71 -18.45 -26.67
CA ASP A 364 -16.71 -17.72 -27.44
C ASP A 364 -16.10 -16.41 -27.97
N THR A 365 -16.27 -16.12 -29.26
CA THR A 365 -15.65 -14.96 -29.92
C THR A 365 -16.56 -14.31 -30.95
N ASN A 366 -16.40 -12.99 -31.12
CA ASN A 366 -16.96 -12.21 -32.24
C ASN A 366 -15.86 -11.67 -33.16
N PHE A 367 -14.60 -12.05 -32.93
CA PHE A 367 -13.46 -11.63 -33.73
C PHE A 367 -12.43 -12.77 -33.90
N VAL A 368 -11.86 -12.95 -35.10
CA VAL A 368 -10.73 -13.87 -35.32
C VAL A 368 -9.67 -13.31 -36.28
N GLN A 369 -8.47 -13.89 -36.28
CA GLN A 369 -7.42 -13.50 -37.25
C GLN A 369 -7.69 -14.07 -38.64
N VAL A 370 -7.16 -13.41 -39.68
CA VAL A 370 -7.14 -13.96 -41.04
C VAL A 370 -6.46 -15.34 -41.04
N GLY A 371 -7.07 -16.30 -41.73
CA GLY A 371 -6.61 -17.68 -41.76
C GLY A 371 -7.11 -18.55 -40.59
N ALA A 372 -7.72 -17.95 -39.57
CA ALA A 372 -8.26 -18.71 -38.43
C ALA A 372 -9.45 -19.59 -38.84
N GLY A 373 -9.72 -20.58 -37.99
CA GLY A 373 -10.95 -21.36 -38.02
C GLY A 373 -11.93 -20.93 -36.93
N ILE A 374 -13.21 -21.14 -37.19
CA ILE A 374 -14.30 -21.02 -36.23
C ILE A 374 -15.11 -22.31 -36.20
N CYS A 375 -15.62 -22.63 -35.02
CA CYS A 375 -16.71 -23.56 -34.83
C CYS A 375 -17.95 -22.81 -34.40
N VAL A 376 -19.04 -22.98 -35.14
CA VAL A 376 -20.35 -22.48 -34.78
C VAL A 376 -21.19 -23.63 -34.28
N THR A 377 -21.67 -23.55 -33.05
CA THR A 377 -22.61 -24.51 -32.47
C THR A 377 -24.00 -23.90 -32.46
N LEU A 378 -24.92 -24.54 -33.17
CA LEU A 378 -26.36 -24.23 -33.16
C LEU A 378 -27.05 -25.20 -32.21
N SER A 379 -27.84 -24.68 -31.27
CA SER A 379 -28.63 -25.52 -30.37
C SER A 379 -30.08 -25.08 -30.40
N LEU A 380 -30.99 -26.04 -30.55
CA LEU A 380 -32.40 -25.81 -30.36
C LEU A 380 -32.71 -25.92 -28.86
N ILE A 381 -33.18 -24.82 -28.28
CA ILE A 381 -33.40 -24.71 -26.83
C ILE A 381 -34.85 -24.31 -26.52
N ASN A 382 -35.31 -24.63 -25.31
CA ASN A 382 -36.59 -24.19 -24.77
C ASN A 382 -36.49 -22.81 -24.08
N GLU A 383 -37.58 -22.36 -23.43
CA GLU A 383 -37.63 -21.07 -22.74
C GLU A 383 -36.68 -20.98 -21.53
N GLU A 384 -36.31 -22.12 -20.94
CA GLU A 384 -35.32 -22.22 -19.86
C GLU A 384 -33.86 -22.23 -20.38
N GLY A 385 -33.65 -22.18 -21.70
CA GLY A 385 -32.31 -22.26 -22.30
C GLY A 385 -31.72 -23.67 -22.35
N GLN A 386 -32.53 -24.70 -22.09
CA GLN A 386 -32.10 -26.09 -22.13
C GLN A 386 -32.26 -26.66 -23.54
N VAL A 387 -31.26 -27.43 -23.98
CA VAL A 387 -31.31 -28.14 -25.26
C VAL A 387 -32.44 -29.16 -25.27
N VAL A 388 -33.29 -29.11 -26.29
CA VAL A 388 -34.47 -29.98 -26.38
C VAL A 388 -34.12 -31.41 -26.80
N SER A 389 -34.91 -32.38 -26.34
CA SER A 389 -34.69 -33.80 -26.64
C SER A 389 -35.08 -34.18 -28.07
N ASN A 390 -34.72 -35.40 -28.48
CA ASN A 390 -35.09 -35.97 -29.78
C ASN A 390 -36.61 -36.06 -30.02
N ASP A 391 -37.41 -36.10 -28.96
CA ASP A 391 -38.87 -36.17 -29.07
C ASP A 391 -39.47 -34.86 -29.60
N VAL A 392 -38.79 -33.74 -29.32
CA VAL A 392 -39.15 -32.39 -29.76
C VAL A 392 -38.51 -32.06 -31.11
N ALA A 393 -37.25 -32.48 -31.28
CA ALA A 393 -36.42 -32.19 -32.44
C ALA A 393 -36.50 -33.25 -33.55
N SER A 394 -37.51 -34.13 -33.56
CA SER A 394 -37.89 -35.18 -34.55
C SER A 394 -36.89 -35.61 -35.64
N ARG A 395 -36.85 -36.90 -35.99
CA ARG A 395 -36.04 -37.40 -37.13
C ARG A 395 -36.36 -36.62 -38.41
N GLY A 396 -35.38 -35.86 -38.92
CA GLY A 396 -35.54 -34.97 -40.08
C GLY A 396 -35.31 -33.49 -39.81
N THR A 397 -34.97 -33.09 -38.58
CA THR A 397 -34.52 -31.71 -38.31
C THR A 397 -33.20 -31.42 -38.99
N GLU A 398 -33.19 -30.34 -39.79
CA GLU A 398 -31.99 -29.86 -40.48
C GLU A 398 -31.55 -28.53 -39.87
N ALA A 399 -30.25 -28.33 -39.70
CA ALA A 399 -29.70 -27.03 -39.34
C ALA A 399 -28.79 -26.50 -40.46
N ALA A 400 -28.82 -25.19 -40.65
CA ALA A 400 -28.01 -24.51 -41.62
C ALA A 400 -27.62 -23.11 -41.13
N ILE A 401 -26.53 -22.59 -41.67
CA ILE A 401 -26.14 -21.18 -41.51
C ILE A 401 -26.22 -20.54 -42.89
N LEU A 402 -26.99 -19.46 -43.00
CA LEU A 402 -26.85 -18.55 -44.12
C LEU A 402 -25.62 -17.69 -43.86
N TYR A 403 -24.55 -17.99 -44.58
CA TYR A 403 -23.22 -17.43 -44.36
C TYR A 403 -22.88 -16.45 -45.49
N GLN A 404 -22.52 -15.24 -45.11
CA GLN A 404 -22.09 -14.19 -46.02
C GLN A 404 -20.61 -13.89 -45.73
N GLU A 405 -19.78 -14.10 -46.74
CA GLU A 405 -18.37 -13.71 -46.73
C GLU A 405 -18.24 -12.22 -47.12
N PRO A 406 -17.14 -11.55 -46.73
CA PRO A 406 -16.92 -10.15 -47.07
C PRO A 406 -17.04 -9.92 -48.59
N GLY A 407 -17.95 -9.03 -49.00
CA GLY A 407 -18.17 -8.68 -50.41
C GLY A 407 -18.83 -9.77 -51.27
N ALA A 408 -19.32 -10.86 -50.66
CA ALA A 408 -20.02 -11.94 -51.36
C ALA A 408 -21.52 -11.97 -51.02
N GLU A 409 -22.29 -12.62 -51.90
CA GLU A 409 -23.71 -12.91 -51.66
C GLU A 409 -23.88 -14.01 -50.58
N PRO A 410 -24.92 -13.95 -49.74
CA PRO A 410 -25.19 -14.96 -48.73
C PRO A 410 -25.45 -16.35 -49.33
N ARG A 411 -24.83 -17.39 -48.76
CA ARG A 411 -25.02 -18.80 -49.18
C ARG A 411 -25.43 -19.70 -48.02
N ARG A 412 -26.33 -20.64 -48.27
CA ARG A 412 -26.79 -21.61 -47.26
C ARG A 412 -25.77 -22.75 -47.11
N LEU A 413 -25.26 -22.93 -45.91
CA LEU A 413 -24.33 -24.02 -45.56
C LEU A 413 -24.96 -24.94 -44.51
N PRO A 414 -24.96 -26.27 -44.71
CA PRO A 414 -25.51 -27.21 -43.74
C PRO A 414 -24.64 -27.29 -42.48
N ALA A 415 -25.26 -27.42 -41.31
CA ALA A 415 -24.60 -27.72 -40.05
C ALA A 415 -24.84 -29.20 -39.70
N ALA A 416 -23.78 -29.90 -39.33
CA ALA A 416 -23.82 -31.33 -39.04
C ALA A 416 -24.45 -31.58 -37.67
N SER A 417 -25.40 -32.51 -37.57
CA SER A 417 -25.94 -32.96 -36.28
C SER A 417 -24.86 -33.61 -35.41
N THR A 418 -24.95 -33.42 -34.10
CA THR A 418 -24.10 -34.11 -33.12
C THR A 418 -24.82 -35.29 -32.46
N ASP A 419 -24.12 -36.04 -31.61
CA ASP A 419 -24.71 -37.13 -30.81
C ASP A 419 -25.74 -36.62 -29.79
N LYS A 420 -25.70 -35.32 -29.46
CA LYS A 420 -26.73 -34.66 -28.66
C LYS A 420 -27.85 -34.19 -29.56
N ALA A 421 -29.06 -34.63 -29.25
CA ALA A 421 -30.30 -34.19 -29.89
C ALA A 421 -30.32 -32.66 -30.05
N ALA A 422 -30.70 -32.19 -31.23
CA ALA A 422 -30.92 -30.77 -31.51
C ALA A 422 -29.69 -29.82 -31.36
N VAL A 423 -28.47 -30.38 -31.30
CA VAL A 423 -27.21 -29.62 -31.39
C VAL A 423 -26.54 -29.92 -32.71
N PHE A 424 -26.15 -28.86 -33.42
CA PHE A 424 -25.54 -28.91 -34.73
C PHE A 424 -24.26 -28.09 -34.75
N ARG A 425 -23.30 -28.48 -35.57
CA ARG A 425 -21.99 -27.84 -35.67
C ARG A 425 -21.67 -27.48 -37.12
N PHE A 426 -21.12 -26.30 -37.28
CA PHE A 426 -20.60 -25.79 -38.53
C PHE A 426 -19.16 -25.33 -38.32
N GLU A 427 -18.24 -25.84 -39.12
CA GLU A 427 -16.84 -25.43 -39.07
C GLU A 427 -16.49 -24.64 -40.33
N ARG A 428 -15.81 -23.51 -40.15
CA ARG A 428 -15.21 -22.74 -41.24
C ARG A 428 -13.75 -22.46 -40.91
N VAL A 429 -12.86 -22.74 -41.86
CA VAL A 429 -11.42 -22.51 -41.74
C VAL A 429 -10.95 -21.54 -42.82
N ASN A 430 -9.77 -20.96 -42.63
CA ASN A 430 -9.13 -20.04 -43.57
C ASN A 430 -10.00 -18.81 -43.88
N LEU A 431 -10.52 -18.18 -42.83
CA LEU A 431 -11.35 -16.99 -42.98
C LEU A 431 -10.56 -15.82 -43.60
N GLN A 432 -11.18 -15.14 -44.57
CA GLN A 432 -10.62 -13.98 -45.24
C GLN A 432 -10.85 -12.70 -44.43
N GLU A 433 -10.07 -11.65 -44.68
CA GLU A 433 -10.23 -10.35 -44.02
C GLU A 433 -11.58 -9.69 -44.34
N GLY A 434 -12.22 -9.10 -43.34
CA GLY A 434 -13.50 -8.41 -43.43
C GLY A 434 -14.56 -8.95 -42.48
N ASP A 435 -15.79 -8.48 -42.66
CA ASP A 435 -16.95 -8.88 -41.85
C ASP A 435 -17.64 -10.12 -42.43
N HIS A 436 -17.78 -11.14 -41.60
CA HIS A 436 -18.47 -12.38 -41.93
C HIS A 436 -19.81 -12.42 -41.21
N ILE A 437 -20.92 -12.49 -41.95
CA ILE A 437 -22.26 -12.51 -41.34
C ILE A 437 -22.78 -13.94 -41.32
N LEU A 438 -23.14 -14.44 -40.15
CA LEU A 438 -23.63 -15.80 -39.92
C LEU A 438 -25.05 -15.73 -39.38
N SER A 439 -26.01 -16.18 -40.20
CA SER A 439 -27.44 -16.18 -39.87
C SER A 439 -27.94 -17.62 -39.66
N PRO A 440 -28.12 -18.07 -38.40
CA PRO A 440 -28.44 -19.45 -38.07
C PRO A 440 -29.91 -19.81 -38.34
N ARG A 441 -30.15 -21.03 -38.82
CA ARG A 441 -31.48 -21.56 -39.16
C ARG A 441 -31.61 -23.03 -38.75
N ILE A 442 -32.71 -23.40 -38.11
CA ILE A 442 -33.08 -24.78 -37.81
C ILE A 442 -34.47 -25.06 -38.41
N THR A 443 -34.56 -26.05 -39.29
CA THR A 443 -35.78 -26.46 -39.96
C THR A 443 -36.31 -27.74 -39.34
N LEU A 444 -37.48 -27.64 -38.71
CA LEU A 444 -38.23 -28.74 -38.13
C LEU A 444 -39.18 -29.36 -39.17
N PRO A 445 -39.24 -30.69 -39.30
CA PRO A 445 -40.21 -31.34 -40.18
C PRO A 445 -41.63 -31.17 -39.61
N SER A 446 -42.63 -31.05 -40.49
CA SER A 446 -44.05 -30.96 -40.10
C SER A 446 -44.81 -32.21 -40.56
N ALA A 447 -45.64 -32.77 -39.66
CA ALA A 447 -46.48 -33.93 -39.95
C ALA A 447 -47.71 -33.60 -40.82
N GLN A 448 -48.10 -32.33 -40.92
CA GLN A 448 -49.33 -31.89 -41.61
C GLN A 448 -49.11 -30.78 -42.66
N GLY A 449 -47.86 -30.50 -43.08
CA GLY A 449 -47.60 -29.46 -44.09
C GLY A 449 -46.14 -29.05 -44.30
N THR A 450 -45.94 -27.77 -44.63
CA THR A 450 -44.63 -27.16 -44.90
C THR A 450 -43.71 -27.25 -43.67
N PRO A 451 -42.42 -27.60 -43.82
CA PRO A 451 -41.44 -27.53 -42.74
C PRO A 451 -41.40 -26.16 -42.08
N VAL A 452 -41.16 -26.12 -40.77
CA VAL A 452 -41.08 -24.85 -40.02
C VAL A 452 -39.62 -24.50 -39.81
N THR A 453 -39.20 -23.31 -40.25
CA THR A 453 -37.82 -22.83 -40.08
C THR A 453 -37.76 -21.81 -38.95
N LEU A 454 -37.06 -22.16 -37.89
CA LEU A 454 -36.67 -21.26 -36.82
C LEU A 454 -35.39 -20.52 -37.21
N ARG A 455 -35.36 -19.22 -36.97
CA ARG A 455 -34.21 -18.35 -37.24
C ARG A 455 -33.63 -17.89 -35.91
N GLY A 456 -32.31 -17.90 -35.77
CA GLY A 456 -31.63 -17.24 -34.66
C GLY A 456 -31.07 -15.89 -35.09
N ALA A 457 -30.65 -15.09 -34.13
CA ALA A 457 -30.05 -13.79 -34.40
C ALA A 457 -28.79 -13.93 -35.28
N ALA A 458 -28.70 -13.08 -36.30
CA ALA A 458 -27.51 -12.96 -37.11
C ALA A 458 -26.34 -12.46 -36.24
N ARG A 459 -25.12 -12.94 -36.52
CA ARG A 459 -23.91 -12.42 -35.90
C ARG A 459 -22.87 -12.06 -36.94
N THR A 460 -22.22 -10.93 -36.71
CA THR A 460 -21.06 -10.49 -37.47
C THR A 460 -19.80 -10.94 -36.75
N LEU A 461 -18.98 -11.73 -37.45
CA LEU A 461 -17.64 -12.11 -37.05
C LEU A 461 -16.65 -11.24 -37.81
N GLN A 462 -15.92 -10.40 -37.09
CA GLN A 462 -14.90 -9.56 -37.69
C GLN A 462 -13.59 -10.34 -37.84
N VAL A 463 -13.03 -10.34 -39.05
CA VAL A 463 -11.78 -11.03 -39.35
C VAL A 463 -10.74 -10.01 -39.80
N SER A 464 -9.65 -9.84 -39.05
CA SER A 464 -8.61 -8.87 -39.45
C SER A 464 -7.18 -9.36 -39.21
N THR A 465 -6.24 -8.79 -39.98
CA THR A 465 -4.80 -8.98 -39.72
C THR A 465 -4.34 -7.99 -38.66
N ARG A 466 -3.95 -8.45 -37.46
CA ARG A 466 -3.30 -7.57 -36.48
C ARG A 466 -1.87 -7.26 -36.93
N ARG A 467 -1.61 -6.00 -37.30
CA ARG A 467 -0.27 -5.49 -37.62
C ARG A 467 0.21 -4.63 -36.46
N ILE A 468 1.46 -4.81 -36.08
CA ILE A 468 2.18 -3.91 -35.18
C ILE A 468 3.56 -3.65 -35.75
N SER A 469 3.96 -2.38 -35.77
CA SER A 469 5.27 -1.94 -36.22
C SER A 469 5.76 -0.78 -35.36
N ALA A 470 7.07 -0.58 -35.34
CA ALA A 470 7.70 0.61 -34.77
C ALA A 470 8.34 1.41 -35.90
N THR A 471 8.25 2.73 -35.81
CA THR A 471 9.01 3.66 -36.64
C THR A 471 9.85 4.55 -35.72
N PRO A 472 11.20 4.52 -35.82
CA PRO A 472 12.01 3.69 -36.72
C PRO A 472 11.97 2.19 -36.36
N ALA A 473 12.21 1.33 -37.35
CA ALA A 473 12.18 -0.12 -37.19
C ALA A 473 13.39 -0.68 -36.41
N SER A 474 14.46 0.11 -36.27
CA SER A 474 15.66 -0.20 -35.49
C SER A 474 16.20 1.08 -34.86
N LEU A 475 16.93 0.92 -33.76
CA LEU A 475 17.44 2.03 -32.96
C LEU A 475 18.97 1.99 -32.95
N GLU A 476 19.58 3.11 -33.30
CA GLU A 476 21.02 3.32 -33.33
C GLU A 476 21.33 4.40 -32.29
N ALA A 477 21.80 4.01 -31.10
CA ALA A 477 22.02 4.94 -29.99
C ALA A 477 23.42 5.59 -30.01
N GLY A 478 24.30 5.17 -30.92
CA GLY A 478 25.68 5.65 -31.03
C GLY A 478 26.55 5.23 -29.84
N ASP A 479 27.45 6.13 -29.41
CA ASP A 479 28.34 5.90 -28.27
C ASP A 479 27.61 6.15 -26.95
N LEU A 480 27.47 5.10 -26.14
CA LEU A 480 26.92 5.13 -24.79
C LEU A 480 28.05 5.30 -23.76
N LEU A 481 28.08 6.45 -23.10
CA LEU A 481 29.08 6.81 -22.10
C LEU A 481 28.45 6.78 -20.69
N PRO A 482 29.19 6.45 -19.63
CA PRO A 482 28.67 6.49 -18.27
C PRO A 482 28.08 7.85 -17.91
N GLY A 483 26.86 7.88 -17.39
CA GLY A 483 26.16 9.11 -17.01
C GLY A 483 25.50 9.88 -18.16
N THR A 484 25.36 9.31 -19.37
CA THR A 484 24.54 9.88 -20.44
C THR A 484 23.14 9.30 -20.49
N ASP A 485 22.19 10.13 -20.91
CA ASP A 485 20.86 9.70 -21.30
C ASP A 485 20.68 9.99 -22.79
N HIS A 486 20.19 9.01 -23.54
CA HIS A 486 19.86 9.14 -24.95
C HIS A 486 18.35 9.00 -25.13
N PHE A 487 17.76 9.94 -25.87
CA PHE A 487 16.32 10.00 -26.10
C PHE A 487 16.07 9.83 -27.59
N GLN A 488 15.21 8.88 -27.94
CA GLN A 488 14.80 8.63 -29.31
C GLN A 488 13.29 8.47 -29.38
N GLU A 489 12.64 9.16 -30.32
CA GLU A 489 11.20 9.01 -30.53
C GLU A 489 10.93 7.74 -31.31
N ILE A 490 9.94 6.98 -30.83
CA ILE A 490 9.40 5.80 -31.51
C ILE A 490 7.89 5.96 -31.65
N VAL A 491 7.38 5.75 -32.85
CA VAL A 491 5.94 5.69 -33.12
C VAL A 491 5.55 4.22 -33.20
N ILE A 492 4.58 3.80 -32.38
CA ILE A 492 4.07 2.43 -32.42
C ILE A 492 2.79 2.43 -33.25
N GLU A 493 2.83 1.80 -34.41
CA GLU A 493 1.72 1.73 -35.35
C GLU A 493 1.04 0.36 -35.30
N GLY A 494 -0.25 0.32 -35.64
CA GLY A 494 -1.00 -0.92 -35.73
C GLY A 494 -2.51 -0.76 -35.64
N ASN A 495 -3.22 -1.88 -35.71
CA ASN A 495 -4.68 -1.94 -35.59
C ASN A 495 -5.08 -2.76 -34.33
N PHE A 496 -4.71 -2.25 -33.17
CA PHE A 496 -5.05 -2.81 -31.86
C PHE A 496 -5.60 -1.72 -30.92
N PRO A 497 -6.52 -2.03 -30.00
CA PRO A 497 -6.99 -1.05 -29.03
C PRO A 497 -5.87 -0.67 -28.05
N ALA A 498 -5.96 0.49 -27.39
CA ALA A 498 -5.02 0.87 -26.34
C ALA A 498 -4.92 -0.24 -25.28
N THR A 499 -3.75 -0.86 -25.16
CA THR A 499 -3.56 -2.10 -24.38
C THR A 499 -2.33 -1.99 -23.51
N ARG A 500 -2.34 -2.59 -22.31
CA ARG A 500 -1.16 -2.63 -21.44
C ARG A 500 -0.07 -3.50 -22.06
N ALA A 501 1.15 -2.98 -22.08
CA ALA A 501 2.33 -3.69 -22.51
C ALA A 501 3.53 -3.31 -21.63
N ARG A 502 4.49 -4.22 -21.54
CA ARG A 502 5.75 -4.03 -20.82
C ARG A 502 6.92 -4.05 -21.80
N LEU A 503 7.84 -3.11 -21.64
CA LEU A 503 9.10 -3.10 -22.37
C LEU A 503 10.07 -4.08 -21.68
N THR A 504 10.52 -5.11 -22.38
CA THR A 504 11.53 -6.05 -21.91
C THR A 504 12.74 -6.04 -22.83
N VAL A 505 13.88 -6.51 -22.35
CA VAL A 505 15.07 -6.67 -23.18
C VAL A 505 15.22 -8.14 -23.56
N ALA A 506 15.46 -8.42 -24.84
CA ALA A 506 15.55 -9.79 -25.36
C ALA A 506 16.69 -10.60 -24.71
N ARG A 507 17.87 -9.99 -24.51
CA ARG A 507 19.04 -10.61 -23.88
C ARG A 507 19.53 -9.75 -22.71
N ALA A 508 18.98 -9.97 -21.51
CA ALA A 508 19.33 -9.19 -20.33
C ALA A 508 20.80 -9.42 -19.89
N ASP A 509 21.31 -10.64 -20.05
CA ASP A 509 22.71 -11.04 -19.83
C ASP A 509 23.70 -10.35 -20.80
N GLY A 510 23.21 -9.93 -21.97
CA GLY A 510 23.99 -9.22 -22.98
C GLY A 510 24.22 -7.74 -22.69
N LEU A 511 23.55 -7.15 -21.69
CA LEU A 511 23.64 -5.74 -21.36
C LEU A 511 24.48 -5.49 -20.10
N PRO A 512 25.34 -4.45 -20.08
CA PRO A 512 25.97 -4.00 -18.85
C PRO A 512 24.90 -3.58 -17.82
N GLU A 513 25.11 -3.92 -16.54
CA GLU A 513 24.15 -3.61 -15.44
C GLU A 513 23.79 -2.12 -15.34
N CYS A 514 24.70 -1.24 -15.75
CA CYS A 514 24.51 0.20 -15.70
C CYS A 514 23.64 0.76 -16.84
N VAL A 515 23.30 -0.03 -17.87
CA VAL A 515 22.49 0.42 -19.01
C VAL A 515 21.05 -0.03 -18.81
N THR A 516 20.13 0.93 -18.79
CA THR A 516 18.70 0.69 -18.60
C THR A 516 17.88 1.38 -19.68
N PHE A 517 16.67 0.87 -19.91
CA PHE A 517 15.74 1.42 -20.88
C PHE A 517 14.44 1.81 -20.19
N ALA A 518 13.86 2.94 -20.61
CA ALA A 518 12.53 3.36 -20.23
C ALA A 518 11.78 3.84 -21.47
N LEU A 519 10.46 3.66 -21.50
CA LEU A 519 9.61 4.13 -22.59
C LEU A 519 8.64 5.17 -22.03
N SER A 520 8.83 6.43 -22.40
CA SER A 520 8.09 7.62 -21.93
C SER A 520 8.07 7.73 -20.40
N GLY A 521 9.25 7.63 -19.78
CA GLY A 521 9.41 7.66 -18.32
C GLY A 521 9.08 6.35 -17.58
N VAL A 522 8.48 5.34 -18.23
CA VAL A 522 8.18 4.05 -17.59
C VAL A 522 9.34 3.07 -17.80
N PRO A 523 10.00 2.58 -16.73
CA PRO A 523 11.17 1.71 -16.83
C PRO A 523 10.82 0.32 -17.38
N SER A 524 11.82 -0.34 -17.97
CA SER A 524 11.69 -1.71 -18.45
C SER A 524 11.16 -2.66 -17.36
N GLY A 525 10.35 -3.64 -17.75
CA GLY A 525 9.65 -4.58 -16.87
C GLY A 525 8.32 -4.08 -16.31
N GLN A 526 8.05 -2.77 -16.32
CA GLN A 526 6.77 -2.21 -15.87
C GLN A 526 5.77 -2.09 -17.02
N ALA A 527 4.49 -2.35 -16.73
CA ALA A 527 3.42 -2.33 -17.73
C ALA A 527 2.77 -0.94 -17.84
N GLN A 528 2.69 -0.41 -19.06
CA GLN A 528 2.03 0.84 -19.41
C GLN A 528 1.05 0.66 -20.58
N THR A 529 0.11 1.59 -20.73
CA THR A 529 -0.85 1.54 -21.85
C THR A 529 -0.18 2.02 -23.13
N ILE A 530 -0.25 1.18 -24.18
CA ILE A 530 0.23 1.48 -25.52
C ILE A 530 -0.96 1.62 -26.46
N SER A 531 -1.09 2.80 -27.06
CA SER A 531 -2.05 3.13 -28.12
C SER A 531 -1.36 3.14 -29.48
N PRO A 532 -2.02 2.67 -30.56
CA PRO A 532 -1.50 2.77 -31.92
C PRO A 532 -1.46 4.23 -32.39
N GLY A 533 -0.45 4.58 -33.19
CA GLY A 533 -0.20 5.93 -33.73
C GLY A 533 0.35 6.93 -32.70
N GLN A 534 0.53 6.52 -31.45
CA GLN A 534 1.09 7.37 -30.41
C GLN A 534 2.63 7.36 -30.51
N THR A 535 3.23 8.54 -30.36
CA THR A 535 4.67 8.72 -30.21
C THR A 535 5.06 8.49 -28.75
N TYR A 536 6.11 7.70 -28.55
CA TYR A 536 6.73 7.45 -27.26
C TYR A 536 8.19 7.86 -27.32
N THR A 537 8.72 8.35 -26.21
CA THR A 537 10.16 8.63 -26.09
C THR A 537 10.85 7.42 -25.49
N LEU A 538 11.65 6.70 -26.26
CA LEU A 538 12.54 5.70 -25.71
C LEU A 538 13.76 6.39 -25.10
N GLU A 539 14.00 6.10 -23.83
CA GLU A 539 15.11 6.60 -23.05
C GLU A 539 16.09 5.46 -22.80
N THR A 540 17.33 5.63 -23.23
CA THR A 540 18.45 4.76 -22.86
C THR A 540 19.29 5.50 -21.85
N ARG A 541 19.28 5.02 -20.60
CA ARG A 541 19.98 5.67 -19.48
C ARG A 541 21.19 4.83 -19.08
N VAL A 542 22.36 5.46 -19.07
CA VAL A 542 23.59 4.84 -18.59
C VAL A 542 23.94 5.45 -17.24
N ALA A 543 23.96 4.62 -16.20
CA ALA A 543 24.33 5.09 -14.87
C ALA A 543 25.77 5.66 -14.87
N PRO A 544 26.10 6.60 -13.96
CA PRO A 544 27.42 7.20 -13.89
C PRO A 544 28.56 6.20 -13.65
N TYR A 545 28.26 5.07 -12.98
CA TYR A 545 29.21 4.00 -12.69
C TYR A 545 28.80 2.68 -13.36
N CYS A 546 29.74 2.09 -14.10
CA CYS A 546 29.52 0.90 -14.92
C CYS A 546 30.45 -0.28 -14.60
N GLY A 547 31.07 -0.27 -13.41
CA GLY A 547 32.00 -1.29 -12.96
C GLY A 547 33.46 -0.83 -12.98
N PRO A 548 34.38 -1.64 -12.42
CA PRO A 548 35.78 -1.26 -12.19
C PRO A 548 36.70 -1.52 -13.38
N VAL A 549 36.17 -1.91 -14.54
CA VAL A 549 36.97 -2.34 -15.70
C VAL A 549 36.74 -1.39 -16.86
N ASP A 550 37.82 -1.05 -17.57
CA ASP A 550 37.73 -0.38 -18.86
C ASP A 550 37.10 -1.34 -19.88
N VAL A 551 35.93 -0.99 -20.37
CA VAL A 551 35.15 -1.83 -21.28
C VAL A 551 34.76 -1.03 -22.50
N ARG A 552 35.11 -1.56 -23.67
CA ARG A 552 34.54 -1.17 -24.95
C ARG A 552 33.81 -2.37 -25.54
N ARG A 553 32.51 -2.25 -25.76
CA ARG A 553 31.67 -3.35 -26.24
C ARG A 553 30.56 -2.85 -27.14
N THR A 554 30.40 -3.48 -28.30
CA THR A 554 29.21 -3.33 -29.14
C THR A 554 28.02 -4.02 -28.48
N ILE A 555 26.97 -3.26 -28.21
CA ILE A 555 25.66 -3.75 -27.79
C ILE A 555 24.85 -4.00 -29.06
N ASP A 556 24.56 -5.27 -29.35
CA ASP A 556 23.60 -5.70 -30.37
C ASP A 556 22.50 -6.48 -29.66
N ASN A 557 21.36 -5.85 -29.44
CA ASN A 557 20.25 -6.42 -28.66
C ASN A 557 18.91 -6.09 -29.31
N ALA A 558 17.81 -6.47 -28.67
CA ALA A 558 16.49 -6.04 -29.08
C ALA A 558 15.62 -5.73 -27.87
N LEU A 559 14.82 -4.68 -27.98
CA LEU A 559 13.74 -4.38 -27.06
C LEU A 559 12.49 -5.10 -27.53
N ARG A 560 11.74 -5.68 -26.60
CA ARG A 560 10.51 -6.40 -26.86
C ARG A 560 9.38 -5.69 -26.14
N LEU A 561 8.32 -5.38 -26.86
CA LEU A 561 7.10 -4.86 -26.25
C LEU A 561 6.12 -6.01 -26.11
N GLU A 562 5.99 -6.52 -24.89
CA GLU A 562 5.13 -7.65 -24.57
C GLU A 562 3.78 -7.15 -24.08
N PHE A 563 2.71 -7.44 -24.81
CA PHE A 563 1.35 -7.03 -24.46
C PHE A 563 0.73 -8.01 -23.48
N ASP A 564 0.06 -7.49 -22.46
CA ASP A 564 -0.71 -8.27 -21.51
C ASP A 564 -1.87 -8.96 -22.23
N ARG A 565 -2.09 -10.24 -21.93
CA ARG A 565 -3.25 -10.98 -22.44
C ARG A 565 -4.48 -10.52 -21.66
N GLY A 566 -5.24 -9.57 -22.22
CA GLY A 566 -6.59 -9.30 -21.74
C GLY A 566 -7.45 -10.56 -21.90
N ALA A 567 -8.28 -10.87 -20.89
CA ALA A 567 -9.13 -12.07 -20.86
C ALA A 567 -10.08 -12.23 -22.06
N HIS A 568 -10.27 -11.18 -22.87
CA HIS A 568 -11.16 -11.15 -24.02
C HIS A 568 -10.52 -10.50 -25.27
N SER A 569 -9.19 -10.41 -25.33
CA SER A 569 -8.48 -9.78 -26.45
C SER A 569 -7.48 -10.74 -27.08
N ILE A 570 -7.46 -10.79 -28.42
CA ILE A 570 -6.45 -11.53 -29.18
C ILE A 570 -5.06 -11.14 -28.69
N PRO A 571 -4.14 -12.10 -28.54
CA PRO A 571 -2.75 -11.78 -28.25
C PRO A 571 -2.20 -10.84 -29.33
N ILE A 572 -1.82 -9.63 -28.91
CA ILE A 572 -1.06 -8.71 -29.76
C ILE A 572 0.35 -9.32 -29.90
N PRO A 573 0.87 -9.49 -31.13
CA PRO A 573 2.20 -10.03 -31.32
C PRO A 573 3.24 -9.13 -30.63
N THR A 574 4.25 -9.75 -30.03
CA THR A 574 5.36 -9.02 -29.41
C THR A 574 6.10 -8.23 -30.49
N LEU A 575 6.12 -6.92 -30.37
CA LEU A 575 6.91 -6.05 -31.23
C LEU A 575 8.38 -6.13 -30.78
N VAL A 576 9.28 -6.42 -31.72
CA VAL A 576 10.73 -6.51 -31.47
C VAL A 576 11.43 -5.38 -32.20
N ILE A 577 12.16 -4.55 -31.46
CA ILE A 577 12.88 -3.39 -31.99
C ILE A 577 14.38 -3.63 -31.73
N PRO A 578 15.18 -3.93 -32.77
CA PRO A 578 16.62 -4.06 -32.64
C PRO A 578 17.27 -2.77 -32.14
N VAL A 579 18.26 -2.90 -31.25
CA VAL A 579 19.04 -1.79 -30.70
C VAL A 579 20.52 -2.06 -30.90
N ARG A 580 21.22 -1.09 -31.51
CA ARG A 580 22.67 -1.09 -31.69
C ARG A 580 23.31 0.12 -31.04
N ALA A 581 24.38 -0.11 -30.30
CA ALA A 581 25.14 0.93 -29.64
C ALA A 581 26.59 0.49 -29.37
N GLU A 582 27.51 1.44 -29.26
CA GLU A 582 28.88 1.22 -28.79
C GLU A 582 28.97 1.68 -27.34
N PHE A 583 29.14 0.74 -26.40
CA PHE A 583 29.32 1.08 -25.00
C PHE A 583 30.79 1.27 -24.67
N ILE A 584 31.15 2.45 -24.13
CA ILE A 584 32.54 2.82 -23.81
C ILE A 584 32.59 3.33 -22.36
N SER A 585 33.09 2.51 -21.45
CA SER A 585 33.33 2.87 -20.05
C SER A 585 34.82 2.88 -19.77
N GLN A 586 35.34 4.01 -19.28
CA GLN A 586 36.72 4.17 -18.84
C GLN A 586 36.73 4.67 -17.40
N LEU A 587 37.39 3.94 -16.51
CA LEU A 587 37.58 4.31 -15.11
C LEU A 587 38.98 3.90 -14.67
N ALA A 588 39.87 4.89 -14.57
CA ALA A 588 41.20 4.71 -14.03
C ALA A 588 41.20 4.99 -12.52
N ALA A 589 41.63 3.99 -11.76
CA ALA A 589 41.85 4.05 -10.32
C ALA A 589 43.26 3.52 -9.98
N PRO A 590 43.87 3.91 -8.84
CA PRO A 590 45.16 3.38 -8.43
C PRO A 590 45.06 1.86 -8.23
N HIS A 591 45.89 1.08 -8.94
CA HIS A 591 45.89 -0.38 -8.81
C HIS A 591 46.35 -0.86 -7.43
N HIS A 592 47.16 -0.06 -6.72
CA HIS A 592 47.69 -0.36 -5.40
C HIS A 592 48.08 0.94 -4.68
N LEU A 593 47.84 1.00 -3.38
CA LEU A 593 48.26 2.08 -2.50
C LEU A 593 49.37 1.56 -1.57
N GLU A 594 50.54 2.20 -1.58
CA GLU A 594 51.67 1.81 -0.73
C GLU A 594 52.17 2.98 0.11
N THR A 595 52.52 2.71 1.37
CA THR A 595 53.14 3.72 2.23
C THR A 595 54.02 3.13 3.33
N THR A 596 54.88 3.97 3.91
CA THR A 596 55.79 3.62 5.01
C THR A 596 55.60 4.58 6.18
N LEU A 597 55.51 4.05 7.40
CA LEU A 597 55.30 4.79 8.65
C LEU A 597 56.32 4.37 9.70
N ARG A 598 56.71 5.32 10.55
CA ARG A 598 57.42 5.04 11.82
C ARG A 598 56.43 5.04 12.97
N GLY A 599 56.69 4.30 14.05
CA GLY A 599 55.87 4.39 15.26
C GLY A 599 55.75 5.83 15.79
N GLY A 600 54.52 6.29 15.99
CA GLY A 600 54.16 7.67 16.34
C GLY A 600 53.95 8.62 15.15
N GLN A 601 54.12 8.17 13.91
CA GLN A 601 53.97 8.99 12.71
C GLN A 601 52.54 8.93 12.16
N LYS A 602 52.14 10.03 11.51
CA LYS A 602 50.88 10.15 10.75
C LYS A 602 51.18 10.41 9.27
N ARG A 603 50.34 9.89 8.37
CA ARG A 603 50.46 10.10 6.93
C ARG A 603 49.10 10.11 6.27
N ASP A 604 48.92 11.01 5.31
CA ASP A 604 47.72 11.11 4.52
C ASP A 604 47.99 10.58 3.11
N LEU A 605 47.18 9.64 2.64
CA LEU A 605 47.18 9.15 1.26
C LEU A 605 45.96 9.72 0.52
N ARG A 606 46.21 10.30 -0.65
CA ARG A 606 45.15 10.86 -1.50
C ARG A 606 44.81 9.87 -2.61
N ILE A 607 43.52 9.57 -2.76
CA ILE A 607 43.00 8.72 -3.82
C ILE A 607 42.34 9.63 -4.86
N SER A 608 42.77 9.50 -6.11
CA SER A 608 42.17 10.15 -7.27
C SER A 608 41.58 9.10 -8.19
N LEU A 609 40.37 9.35 -8.70
CA LEU A 609 39.76 8.59 -9.79
C LEU A 609 39.71 9.49 -11.02
N SER A 610 39.81 8.89 -12.20
CA SER A 610 39.53 9.56 -13.46
C SER A 610 38.75 8.64 -14.38
N GLY A 611 37.99 9.20 -15.32
CA GLY A 611 37.13 8.42 -16.20
C GLY A 611 36.43 9.27 -17.24
N ASN A 612 35.63 8.60 -18.09
CA ASN A 612 34.87 9.23 -19.17
C ASN A 612 33.39 9.49 -18.82
N HIS A 613 33.03 9.49 -17.53
CA HIS A 613 31.67 9.74 -17.05
C HIS A 613 31.22 11.19 -17.27
N ARG A 614 29.93 11.37 -17.54
CA ARG A 614 29.30 12.69 -17.80
C ARG A 614 28.49 13.25 -16.63
N ARG A 615 28.20 12.42 -15.62
CA ARG A 615 27.50 12.80 -14.38
C ARG A 615 28.28 12.31 -13.17
N ALA A 616 28.10 12.97 -12.02
CA ALA A 616 28.85 12.64 -10.82
C ALA A 616 28.60 11.20 -10.38
N GLN A 617 29.66 10.48 -10.02
CA GLN A 617 29.57 9.15 -9.43
C GLN A 617 29.50 9.27 -7.91
N HIS A 618 28.58 8.56 -7.29
CA HIS A 618 28.41 8.54 -5.84
C HIS A 618 28.82 7.18 -5.30
N PHE A 619 29.79 7.17 -4.40
CA PHE A 619 30.27 5.98 -3.72
C PHE A 619 30.15 6.13 -2.20
N ASP A 620 29.91 5.02 -1.52
CA ASP A 620 30.21 4.86 -0.11
C ASP A 620 31.60 4.23 -0.02
N ALA A 621 32.59 5.00 0.45
CA ALA A 621 33.90 4.47 0.74
C ALA A 621 33.86 3.75 2.09
N VAL A 622 34.36 2.52 2.11
CA VAL A 622 34.31 1.62 3.27
C VAL A 622 35.72 1.12 3.57
N ILE A 623 36.09 1.19 4.85
CA ILE A 623 37.27 0.50 5.39
C ILE A 623 36.74 -0.67 6.21
N LEU A 624 37.24 -1.89 5.91
CA LEU A 624 36.84 -3.10 6.63
C LEU A 624 37.10 -2.97 8.14
N PRO A 625 36.31 -3.61 9.01
CA PRO A 625 36.56 -3.66 10.46
C PRO A 625 37.96 -4.19 10.78
N THR A 626 38.56 -3.70 11.86
CA THR A 626 39.94 -4.06 12.25
C THR A 626 40.13 -5.57 12.46
N ASP A 627 39.10 -6.28 12.94
CA ASP A 627 39.06 -7.72 13.15
C ASP A 627 38.99 -8.55 11.86
N GLU A 628 38.49 -7.96 10.76
CA GLU A 628 38.47 -8.60 9.44
C GLU A 628 39.78 -8.36 8.64
N ARG A 629 40.66 -7.48 9.12
CA ARG A 629 41.95 -7.18 8.46
C ARG A 629 43.01 -8.19 8.88
N THR A 630 43.31 -9.13 7.99
CA THR A 630 44.31 -10.17 8.23
C THR A 630 45.70 -9.58 8.52
N GLY A 631 46.21 -9.84 9.73
CA GLY A 631 47.53 -9.42 10.17
C GLY A 631 47.64 -7.97 10.66
N TRP A 632 46.54 -7.21 10.70
CA TRP A 632 46.53 -5.82 11.15
C TRP A 632 46.77 -5.70 12.67
N PRO A 633 47.62 -4.77 13.16
CA PRO A 633 48.08 -4.75 14.55
C PRO A 633 47.07 -4.10 15.52
N GLY A 634 45.76 -4.25 15.26
CA GLY A 634 44.71 -3.68 16.10
C GLY A 634 44.77 -2.15 16.20
N ASP A 635 44.64 -1.62 17.42
CA ASP A 635 44.61 -0.19 17.73
C ASP A 635 45.93 0.55 17.48
N ASP A 636 47.04 -0.19 17.34
CA ASP A 636 48.38 0.37 17.18
C ASP A 636 48.61 0.98 15.78
N LEU A 637 47.83 0.57 14.77
CA LEU A 637 47.82 1.16 13.44
C LEU A 637 46.39 1.54 13.07
N ARG A 638 46.07 2.83 13.11
CA ARG A 638 44.73 3.33 12.80
C ARG A 638 44.68 3.81 11.35
N LEU A 639 43.63 3.38 10.67
CA LEU A 639 43.29 3.78 9.31
C LEU A 639 41.87 4.35 9.33
N THR A 640 41.74 5.63 8.96
CA THR A 640 40.46 6.37 8.98
C THR A 640 40.36 7.27 7.76
N PHE A 641 39.16 7.71 7.41
CA PHE A 641 38.98 8.78 6.42
C PHE A 641 39.05 10.15 7.07
N LEU A 642 39.48 11.16 6.31
CA LEU A 642 39.37 12.57 6.72
C LEU A 642 38.16 13.23 6.08
N ASP A 643 37.43 14.02 6.85
CA ASP A 643 36.41 14.93 6.33
C ASP A 643 37.03 16.12 5.56
N ALA A 644 36.19 16.95 4.93
CA ALA A 644 36.64 18.15 4.21
C ALA A 644 37.36 19.20 5.10
N ARG A 645 37.25 19.09 6.42
CA ARG A 645 37.91 19.96 7.42
C ARG A 645 39.19 19.32 7.97
N GLY A 646 39.55 18.12 7.52
CA GLY A 646 40.72 17.37 7.98
C GLY A 646 40.53 16.62 9.30
N ASN A 647 39.30 16.42 9.77
CA ASN A 647 39.02 15.63 10.97
C ASN A 647 38.85 14.15 10.62
N ALA A 648 39.36 13.27 11.48
CA ALA A 648 39.13 11.83 11.33
C ALA A 648 37.66 11.49 11.56
N LEU A 649 37.08 10.73 10.63
CA LEU A 649 35.72 10.24 10.75
C LEU A 649 35.63 9.12 11.79
N PRO A 650 34.61 9.13 12.66
CA PRO A 650 34.42 8.09 13.68
C PRO A 650 34.04 6.74 13.05
N GLU A 651 34.41 5.64 13.72
CA GLU A 651 33.92 4.31 13.38
C GLU A 651 32.40 4.22 13.66
N SER A 652 31.68 3.53 12.78
CA SER A 652 30.26 3.23 12.96
C SER A 652 30.04 2.14 14.03
N ASP A 653 28.78 1.93 14.43
CA ASP A 653 28.40 0.91 15.41
C ASP A 653 28.80 -0.53 15.00
N GLN A 654 29.13 -0.76 13.73
CA GLN A 654 29.60 -2.04 13.18
C GLN A 654 31.14 -2.12 13.02
N GLY A 655 31.89 -1.15 13.55
CA GLY A 655 33.36 -1.11 13.44
C GLY A 655 33.88 -0.74 12.04
N GLN A 656 33.00 -0.40 11.10
CA GLN A 656 33.37 0.10 9.77
C GLN A 656 33.45 1.63 9.77
N VAL A 657 34.42 2.19 9.05
CA VAL A 657 34.45 3.64 8.77
C VAL A 657 33.87 3.84 7.38
N THR A 658 32.81 4.63 7.27
CA THR A 658 32.15 4.93 5.99
C THR A 658 32.10 6.42 5.71
N THR A 659 32.26 6.81 4.44
CA THR A 659 32.04 8.20 4.01
C THR A 659 31.49 8.24 2.60
N GLU A 660 30.62 9.22 2.34
CA GLU A 660 30.17 9.50 0.98
C GLU A 660 31.29 10.18 0.18
N VAL A 661 31.44 9.73 -1.06
CA VAL A 661 32.45 10.18 -2.02
C VAL A 661 31.73 10.54 -3.32
N VAL A 662 31.85 11.79 -3.75
CA VAL A 662 31.24 12.29 -4.99
C VAL A 662 32.33 12.63 -5.99
N HIS A 663 32.40 11.87 -7.08
CA HIS A 663 33.33 12.11 -8.18
C HIS A 663 32.64 12.87 -9.31
N ALA A 664 32.85 14.19 -9.39
CA ALA A 664 32.23 15.04 -10.42
C ALA A 664 32.81 14.83 -11.83
N PRO A 665 32.08 15.20 -12.90
CA PRO A 665 32.56 15.15 -14.28
C PRO A 665 33.47 16.35 -14.63
N GLY A 666 34.51 16.10 -15.44
CA GLY A 666 35.37 17.12 -16.03
C GLY A 666 36.63 17.48 -15.22
N THR A 667 37.67 18.08 -15.78
CA THR A 667 38.15 18.25 -17.17
C THR A 667 39.61 18.66 -17.00
N ASP A 668 40.54 17.71 -17.16
CA ASP A 668 41.95 17.86 -17.56
C ASP A 668 42.77 16.73 -16.97
N ALA A 669 43.48 16.03 -17.86
CA ALA A 669 44.54 15.08 -17.54
C ALA A 669 45.81 15.79 -17.01
N SER A 670 45.65 16.82 -16.18
CA SER A 670 46.77 17.51 -15.55
C SER A 670 46.92 17.03 -14.10
N PRO A 671 47.99 16.27 -13.77
CA PRO A 671 48.18 15.65 -12.45
C PRO A 671 48.46 16.64 -11.30
N SER A 672 48.39 17.96 -11.52
CA SER A 672 48.84 18.98 -10.55
C SER A 672 47.76 19.86 -9.92
N ALA A 673 46.48 19.72 -10.29
CA ALA A 673 45.39 20.51 -9.70
C ALA A 673 44.26 19.65 -9.11
N SER A 674 44.43 19.25 -7.85
CA SER A 674 43.37 18.87 -6.88
C SER A 674 42.16 18.06 -7.38
N SER A 675 42.39 16.82 -7.81
CA SER A 675 41.37 15.79 -8.06
C SER A 675 41.36 14.67 -7.00
N ALA A 676 41.84 14.95 -5.78
CA ALA A 676 41.78 14.00 -4.67
C ALA A 676 40.35 13.93 -4.13
N ILE A 677 39.68 12.81 -4.34
CA ILE A 677 38.27 12.61 -3.99
C ILE A 677 38.15 12.12 -2.54
N LEU A 678 39.18 11.42 -2.05
CA LEU A 678 39.22 10.84 -0.72
C LEU A 678 40.63 10.93 -0.13
N THR A 679 40.73 11.25 1.16
CA THR A 679 41.99 11.25 1.91
C THR A 679 41.94 10.20 3.01
N LEU A 680 42.82 9.21 2.93
CA LEU A 680 43.05 8.20 3.96
C LEU A 680 44.07 8.72 4.97
N HIS A 681 43.71 8.76 6.24
CA HIS A 681 44.61 9.08 7.35
C HIS A 681 45.11 7.80 8.01
N LEU A 682 46.42 7.59 7.93
CA LEU A 682 47.11 6.52 8.65
C LEU A 682 47.87 7.09 9.85
N ARG A 683 47.74 6.41 10.99
CA ARG A 683 48.47 6.73 12.21
C ARG A 683 49.01 5.45 12.84
N ALA A 684 50.32 5.35 12.96
CA ALA A 684 50.96 4.34 13.79
C ALA A 684 51.19 4.92 15.20
N ASP A 685 50.74 4.24 16.24
CA ASP A 685 51.02 4.63 17.63
C ASP A 685 52.49 4.35 18.00
N ALA A 686 52.94 4.93 19.12
CA ALA A 686 54.35 4.97 19.48
C ALA A 686 54.98 3.58 19.73
N CYS A 687 54.16 2.56 19.99
CA CYS A 687 54.56 1.17 20.25
C CYS A 687 54.15 0.20 19.14
N CYS A 688 53.68 0.69 17.99
CA CYS A 688 53.24 -0.16 16.89
C CYS A 688 54.37 -1.11 16.46
N GLN A 689 54.05 -2.40 16.33
CA GLN A 689 55.01 -3.40 15.90
C GLN A 689 55.50 -3.12 14.48
N ALA A 690 56.76 -3.43 14.23
CA ALA A 690 57.33 -3.33 12.89
C ALA A 690 56.81 -4.49 12.02
N GLY A 691 56.42 -4.18 10.79
CA GLY A 691 55.83 -5.18 9.90
C GLY A 691 55.24 -4.60 8.63
N THR A 692 54.76 -5.48 7.76
CA THR A 692 54.01 -5.13 6.57
C THR A 692 52.56 -5.53 6.79
N TYR A 693 51.65 -4.57 6.69
CA TYR A 693 50.23 -4.74 6.94
C TYR A 693 49.46 -4.47 5.65
N SER A 694 48.58 -5.39 5.25
CA SER A 694 47.73 -5.23 4.07
C SER A 694 46.25 -5.14 4.44
N THR A 695 45.52 -4.30 3.71
CA THR A 695 44.07 -4.17 3.81
C THR A 695 43.51 -3.69 2.46
N GLU A 696 42.20 -3.50 2.37
CA GLU A 696 41.55 -2.96 1.17
C GLU A 696 40.59 -1.82 1.55
N VAL A 697 40.49 -0.84 0.66
CA VAL A 697 39.48 0.21 0.71
C VAL A 697 38.49 -0.06 -0.42
N ALA A 698 37.22 -0.25 -0.09
CA ALA A 698 36.17 -0.51 -1.06
C ALA A 698 35.37 0.76 -1.32
N LEU A 699 35.17 1.10 -2.60
CA LEU A 699 34.24 2.14 -3.03
C LEU A 699 32.97 1.44 -3.54
N VAL A 700 31.93 1.45 -2.71
CA VAL A 700 30.65 0.80 -3.00
C VAL A 700 29.76 1.80 -3.75
N PRO A 701 29.36 1.55 -5.00
CA PRO A 701 28.55 2.49 -5.77
C PRO A 701 27.13 2.56 -5.21
N ARG A 702 26.58 3.78 -5.09
CA ARG A 702 25.15 3.97 -4.75
C ARG A 702 24.20 3.80 -5.93
N GLN A 703 24.73 3.90 -7.16
CA GLN A 703 23.97 3.85 -8.41
C GLN A 703 24.76 3.16 -9.50
N GLY A 704 24.08 2.39 -10.37
CA GLY A 704 24.69 1.72 -11.51
C GLY A 704 25.09 0.28 -11.23
N ALA A 705 26.27 -0.12 -11.71
CA ALA A 705 26.78 -1.48 -11.53
C ALA A 705 26.99 -1.82 -10.04
N SER A 706 26.69 -3.05 -9.65
CA SER A 706 26.74 -3.50 -8.25
C SER A 706 28.16 -3.83 -7.74
N SER A 707 29.11 -4.04 -8.65
CA SER A 707 30.48 -4.42 -8.29
C SER A 707 31.23 -3.26 -7.64
N PRO A 708 31.80 -3.43 -6.42
CA PRO A 708 32.56 -2.37 -5.77
C PRO A 708 33.97 -2.23 -6.39
N LEU A 709 34.49 -1.01 -6.43
CA LEU A 709 35.89 -0.76 -6.78
C LEU A 709 36.76 -0.98 -5.54
N ARG A 710 37.60 -2.03 -5.55
CA ARG A 710 38.47 -2.40 -4.44
C ARG A 710 39.89 -1.88 -4.68
N LEU A 711 40.43 -1.14 -3.72
CA LEU A 711 41.75 -0.55 -3.75
C LEU A 711 42.63 -1.21 -2.68
N PRO A 712 43.58 -2.09 -3.05
CA PRO A 712 44.46 -2.73 -2.09
C PRO A 712 45.46 -1.71 -1.51
N LEU A 713 45.67 -1.77 -0.19
CA LEU A 713 46.54 -0.88 0.59
C LEU A 713 47.58 -1.69 1.35
N THR A 714 48.85 -1.36 1.17
CA THR A 714 49.98 -1.92 1.94
C THR A 714 50.66 -0.83 2.75
N VAL A 715 50.87 -1.10 4.05
CA VAL A 715 51.50 -0.20 5.01
C VAL A 715 52.72 -0.88 5.63
N HIS A 716 53.89 -0.30 5.44
CA HIS A 716 55.13 -0.75 6.07
C HIS A 716 55.40 0.06 7.33
N VAL A 717 55.46 -0.58 8.50
CA VAL A 717 55.78 0.07 9.78
C VAL A 717 57.22 -0.25 10.20
N GLU A 718 58.03 0.78 10.40
CA GLU A 718 59.39 0.70 10.93
C GLU A 718 59.40 0.65 12.47
N ALA A 719 60.35 -0.06 13.08
CA ALA A 719 60.45 -0.26 14.53
C ALA A 719 60.63 1.05 15.32
N ALA A 720 59.84 1.24 16.38
CA ALA A 720 59.98 2.37 17.30
C ALA A 720 60.99 2.08 18.43
N GLY A 721 61.77 3.10 18.82
CA GLY A 721 62.76 2.98 19.90
C GLY A 721 62.16 2.93 21.31
N LEU A 722 62.83 2.21 22.23
CA LEU A 722 62.35 1.86 23.59
C LEU A 722 61.90 3.06 24.45
N TRP A 723 62.58 4.20 24.33
CA TRP A 723 62.26 5.43 25.06
C TRP A 723 60.94 6.09 24.63
N ARG A 724 60.49 5.88 23.39
CA ARG A 724 59.24 6.47 22.87
C ARG A 724 57.99 5.75 23.35
N CYS A 725 58.11 4.46 23.66
CA CYS A 725 57.00 3.62 24.13
C CYS A 725 56.76 3.74 25.65
N TRP A 726 57.82 3.80 26.48
CA TRP A 726 57.70 3.74 27.95
C TRP A 726 58.10 5.00 28.73
N GLY A 727 58.65 6.03 28.07
CA GLY A 727 59.29 7.17 28.76
C GLY A 727 58.37 7.98 29.68
N THR A 728 57.10 8.15 29.34
CA THR A 728 56.14 8.94 30.14
C THR A 728 55.69 8.23 31.41
N THR A 729 55.56 6.90 31.37
CA THR A 729 55.16 6.08 32.51
C THR A 729 56.23 6.07 33.59
N ILE A 730 57.51 5.97 33.20
CA ILE A 730 58.66 5.98 34.10
C ILE A 730 58.81 7.33 34.83
N ALA A 731 58.54 8.45 34.15
CA ALA A 731 58.64 9.78 34.77
C ALA A 731 57.57 10.02 35.84
N ARG A 732 56.32 9.55 35.62
CA ARG A 732 55.20 9.75 36.56
C ARG A 732 55.39 9.00 37.88
N THR A 733 55.91 7.77 37.85
CA THR A 733 56.19 6.99 39.06
C THR A 733 57.27 7.62 39.93
N LEU A 734 58.30 8.21 39.32
CA LEU A 734 59.39 8.87 40.05
C LEU A 734 58.90 10.11 40.84
N VAL A 735 57.99 10.89 40.25
CA VAL A 735 57.38 12.06 40.92
C VAL A 735 56.54 11.66 42.13
N LEU A 736 55.76 10.57 42.02
CA LEU A 736 54.89 10.08 43.10
C LEU A 736 55.70 9.68 44.35
N VAL A 737 56.83 9.00 44.16
CA VAL A 737 57.71 8.57 45.25
C VAL A 737 58.30 9.78 46.00
N LEU A 738 58.69 10.81 45.27
CA LEU A 738 59.29 12.01 45.83
C LEU A 738 58.30 12.80 46.70
N LEU A 739 57.02 12.81 46.30
CA LEU A 739 55.95 13.48 47.03
C LEU A 739 55.62 12.77 48.35
N LEU A 740 55.69 11.43 48.39
CA LEU A 740 55.51 10.64 49.62
C LEU A 740 56.62 10.91 50.65
N LEU A 741 57.88 11.03 50.21
CA LEU A 741 59.00 11.33 51.10
C LEU A 741 58.89 12.73 51.73
N LEU A 742 58.42 13.72 50.98
CA LEU A 742 58.20 15.07 51.49
C LEU A 742 57.16 15.11 52.61
N LEU A 743 56.05 14.38 52.45
CA LEU A 743 54.97 14.30 53.44
C LEU A 743 55.46 13.63 54.74
N ALA A 744 56.27 12.58 54.64
CA ALA A 744 56.84 11.91 55.81
C ALA A 744 57.76 12.84 56.63
N TYR A 745 58.55 13.69 55.96
CA TYR A 745 59.45 14.64 56.63
C TYR A 745 58.67 15.73 57.39
N ILE A 746 57.63 16.31 56.79
CA ILE A 746 56.77 17.31 57.43
C ILE A 746 56.09 16.75 58.69
N GLY A 747 55.65 15.48 58.64
CA GLY A 747 55.08 14.81 59.80
C GLY A 747 56.06 14.70 60.99
N ASN A 748 57.35 14.45 60.70
CA ASN A 748 58.37 14.31 61.74
C ASN A 748 58.73 15.65 62.42
N MET A 749 58.74 16.75 61.66
CA MET A 749 58.97 18.10 62.20
C MET A 749 57.91 18.49 63.24
N TRP A 750 56.64 18.15 62.97
CA TRP A 750 55.54 18.48 63.87
C TRP A 750 55.59 17.68 65.18
N ARG A 751 55.98 16.40 65.11
CA ARG A 751 56.15 15.53 66.27
C ARG A 751 57.24 16.01 67.24
N SER A 752 58.27 16.68 66.74
CA SER A 752 59.44 17.12 67.51
C SER A 752 59.29 18.55 68.09
N SER A 753 58.08 19.11 68.07
CA SER A 753 57.79 20.49 68.51
C SER A 753 56.84 20.49 69.72
N HIS A 754 57.31 20.97 70.87
CA HIS A 754 56.55 21.06 72.12
C HIS A 754 56.14 22.50 72.44
N PHE A 755 54.85 22.80 72.30
CA PHE A 755 54.29 24.13 72.55
C PHE A 755 53.76 24.28 73.97
N LEU A 756 53.77 25.50 74.51
CA LEU A 756 53.15 25.80 75.81
C LEU A 756 51.63 25.59 75.71
N ASP A 757 51.00 25.03 76.73
CA ASP A 757 49.54 24.99 76.79
C ASP A 757 49.03 26.35 77.27
N ARG A 758 48.21 27.01 76.44
CA ARG A 758 47.72 28.38 76.68
C ARG A 758 46.85 28.46 77.92
N ASP A 759 45.95 27.50 78.09
CA ASP A 759 44.96 27.55 79.16
C ASP A 759 45.61 27.15 80.49
N ARG A 760 46.46 26.11 80.48
CA ARG A 760 47.25 25.73 81.67
C ARG A 760 48.24 26.81 82.11
N LEU A 761 48.81 27.58 81.17
CA LEU A 761 49.71 28.68 81.52
C LEU A 761 48.93 29.82 82.18
N ALA A 762 47.74 30.15 81.65
CA ALA A 762 46.88 31.19 82.22
C ALA A 762 46.39 30.84 83.63
N GLU A 763 46.10 29.56 83.91
CA GLU A 763 45.68 29.10 85.24
C GLU A 763 46.77 29.24 86.30
N ARG A 764 48.05 29.24 85.90
CA ARG A 764 49.20 29.36 86.82
C ARG A 764 49.65 30.80 87.05
N LEU A 765 48.96 31.78 86.47
CA LEU A 765 49.23 33.21 86.64
C LEU A 765 48.03 33.84 87.35
N VAL A 766 48.17 34.11 88.65
CA VAL A 766 47.06 34.62 89.47
C VAL A 766 47.44 35.99 90.02
N PRO A 767 46.75 37.07 89.64
CA PRO A 767 47.02 38.38 90.23
C PRO A 767 46.56 38.42 91.69
N LEU A 768 47.37 39.05 92.53
CA LEU A 768 47.17 39.21 93.96
C LEU A 768 46.75 40.66 94.25
N TYR A 769 45.85 40.83 95.21
CA TYR A 769 45.33 42.13 95.66
C TYR A 769 45.44 42.24 97.18
N TRP A 770 45.58 43.45 97.69
CA TRP A 770 45.57 43.70 99.13
C TRP A 770 44.14 43.58 99.67
N SER A 771 43.99 42.77 100.71
CA SER A 771 42.74 42.70 101.49
C SER A 771 42.63 43.86 102.47
N ASP A 772 41.44 44.04 103.06
CA ASP A 772 41.19 45.04 104.11
C ASP A 772 42.16 44.98 105.29
N TYR A 773 42.81 43.82 105.50
CA TYR A 773 43.78 43.57 106.58
C TYR A 773 45.24 43.65 106.13
N GLY A 774 45.51 44.08 104.90
CA GLY A 774 46.87 44.18 104.34
C GLY A 774 47.51 42.84 103.97
N GLU A 775 46.73 41.75 103.88
CA GLU A 775 47.19 40.44 103.38
C GLU A 775 46.89 40.28 101.89
N THR A 776 47.71 39.51 101.15
CA THR A 776 47.50 39.22 99.73
C THR A 776 46.38 38.20 99.52
N ARG A 777 45.43 38.51 98.62
CA ARG A 777 44.37 37.59 98.20
C ARG A 777 44.31 37.42 96.69
N PRO A 778 44.05 36.20 96.17
CA PRO A 778 43.84 35.98 94.75
C PRO A 778 42.54 36.65 94.30
N GLN A 779 42.58 37.39 93.19
CA GLN A 779 41.36 37.94 92.58
C GLN A 779 40.83 37.00 91.51
N THR A 780 39.62 36.50 91.71
CA THR A 780 38.96 35.55 90.78
C THR A 780 38.41 36.24 89.53
N ARG A 781 37.96 37.50 89.64
CA ARG A 781 37.36 38.26 88.52
C ARG A 781 38.34 38.54 87.37
N SER A 782 39.63 38.62 87.67
CA SER A 782 40.71 38.90 86.70
C SER A 782 41.19 37.68 85.90
N ALA A 783 40.70 36.48 86.20
CA ALA A 783 41.16 35.24 85.55
C ALA A 783 40.91 35.25 84.02
N GLU A 784 39.82 35.86 83.56
CA GLU A 784 39.52 35.99 82.13
C GLU A 784 40.48 36.94 81.41
N ASP A 785 40.89 38.03 82.06
CA ASP A 785 41.84 38.98 81.48
C ASP A 785 43.25 38.38 81.36
N VAL A 786 43.66 37.56 82.34
CA VAL A 786 44.89 36.75 82.23
C VAL A 786 44.78 35.75 81.07
N ARG A 787 43.68 35.00 80.95
CA ARG A 787 43.45 34.10 79.81
C ARG A 787 43.50 34.85 78.48
N ARG A 788 42.90 36.04 78.39
CA ARG A 788 42.93 36.88 77.18
C ARG A 788 44.35 37.35 76.85
N MET A 789 45.13 37.77 77.84
CA MET A 789 46.54 38.11 77.69
C MET A 789 47.35 36.93 77.15
N VAL A 790 47.23 35.76 77.77
CA VAL A 790 47.97 34.55 77.36
C VAL A 790 47.57 34.10 75.96
N ARG A 791 46.26 34.08 75.63
CA ARG A 791 45.78 33.73 74.28
C ARG A 791 46.26 34.70 73.21
N LYS A 792 46.30 36.01 73.52
CA LYS A 792 46.81 37.03 72.60
C LYS A 792 48.30 36.84 72.32
N SER A 793 49.11 36.61 73.36
CA SER A 793 50.56 36.43 73.22
C SER A 793 50.95 35.08 72.61
N LEU A 794 50.19 34.02 72.87
CA LEU A 794 50.45 32.67 72.36
C LEU A 794 49.62 32.32 71.11
N GLY A 795 49.09 33.31 70.38
CA GLY A 795 48.30 33.10 69.17
C GLY A 795 49.04 32.34 68.05
N LEU A 796 48.31 31.87 67.03
CA LEU A 796 48.89 31.07 65.93
C LEU A 796 50.08 31.78 65.25
N TRP A 797 49.93 33.07 64.96
CA TRP A 797 50.95 33.86 64.24
C TRP A 797 52.22 34.11 65.06
N PRO A 798 52.15 34.60 66.32
CA PRO A 798 53.33 34.68 67.18
C PRO A 798 54.09 33.36 67.30
N ARG A 799 53.35 32.25 67.44
CA ARG A 799 53.92 30.89 67.53
C ARG A 799 54.61 30.47 66.25
N LEU A 800 53.93 30.60 65.11
CA LEU A 800 54.49 30.23 63.82
C LEU A 800 55.75 31.06 63.53
N LYS A 801 55.74 32.35 63.87
CA LYS A 801 56.91 33.22 63.71
C LYS A 801 58.07 32.76 64.59
N ALA A 802 57.83 32.45 65.87
CA ALA A 802 58.86 31.96 66.78
C ALA A 802 59.39 30.57 66.36
N TRP A 803 58.50 29.69 65.91
CA TRP A 803 58.83 28.34 65.44
C TRP A 803 59.64 28.35 64.13
N LEU A 804 59.25 29.18 63.16
CA LEU A 804 60.03 29.40 61.92
C LEU A 804 61.39 30.04 62.22
N ALA A 805 61.42 31.05 63.11
CA ALA A 805 62.65 31.73 63.49
C ALA A 805 63.64 30.81 64.22
N ALA A 806 63.14 29.80 64.92
CA ALA A 806 63.98 28.81 65.57
C ALA A 806 64.68 27.86 64.55
N ASN A 807 64.27 27.86 63.27
CA ASN A 807 64.73 27.00 62.16
C ASN A 807 64.20 25.55 62.15
N PRO A 808 63.00 25.31 61.58
CA PRO A 808 62.33 24.01 61.61
C PRO A 808 62.95 22.93 60.73
N LEU A 809 63.89 23.26 59.84
CA LEU A 809 64.67 22.26 59.11
C LEU A 809 65.66 21.52 60.02
N VAL A 810 65.96 22.09 61.19
CA VAL A 810 66.94 21.56 62.14
C VAL A 810 66.29 20.64 63.18
N PHE A 811 65.00 20.80 63.48
CA PHE A 811 64.25 19.96 64.43
C PHE A 811 63.20 19.11 63.70
N GLY A 812 63.24 17.80 63.95
CA GLY A 812 62.80 16.76 63.00
C GLY A 812 63.95 15.85 62.56
N LEU A 813 65.19 16.17 62.95
CA LEU A 813 66.30 15.22 63.03
C LEU A 813 66.36 14.62 64.45
N PRO A 814 66.81 13.36 64.61
CA PRO A 814 66.89 12.71 65.93
C PRO A 814 67.70 13.53 66.95
N GLY A 815 67.15 13.72 68.16
CA GLY A 815 67.82 14.41 69.27
C GLY A 815 67.73 15.94 69.25
N ARG A 816 66.90 16.53 68.38
CA ARG A 816 66.71 17.98 68.27
C ARG A 816 65.23 18.32 68.39
N ASP A 817 64.79 18.64 69.61
CA ASP A 817 63.42 19.05 69.90
C ASP A 817 63.33 20.58 70.04
N TYR A 818 62.15 21.12 69.71
CA TYR A 818 61.82 22.53 69.95
C TYR A 818 60.94 22.65 71.20
N TYR A 819 61.39 23.39 72.21
CA TYR A 819 60.60 23.70 73.41
C TYR A 819 60.22 25.19 73.42
N GLU A 820 58.93 25.47 73.27
CA GLU A 820 58.43 26.85 73.30
C GLU A 820 58.71 27.48 74.67
N SER A 821 59.42 28.62 74.66
CA SER A 821 59.78 29.37 75.86
C SER A 821 59.36 30.83 75.69
N ALA A 822 58.93 31.48 76.77
CA ALA A 822 58.46 32.87 76.75
C ALA A 822 58.98 33.65 77.96
N GLU A 823 59.36 34.91 77.74
CA GLU A 823 59.64 35.90 78.79
C GLU A 823 58.30 36.45 79.32
N LEU A 824 58.15 36.46 80.65
CA LEU A 824 57.01 37.00 81.37
C LEU A 824 57.31 38.45 81.77
N VAL A 825 56.60 39.39 81.15
CA VAL A 825 56.67 40.82 81.51
C VAL A 825 55.37 41.15 82.23
N LEU A 826 55.41 41.15 83.56
CA LEU A 826 54.25 41.40 84.43
C LEU A 826 54.26 42.86 84.91
N ASP A 827 53.07 43.45 85.07
CA ASP A 827 52.86 44.81 85.56
C ASP A 827 52.21 44.76 86.95
N ALA A 828 52.57 45.71 87.82
CA ALA A 828 52.07 45.85 89.20
C ALA A 828 50.79 46.67 89.31
N THR A 829 50.31 47.26 88.19
CA THR A 829 49.07 48.05 88.16
C THR A 829 47.83 47.19 87.95
N ARG A 830 46.66 47.68 88.42
CA ARG A 830 45.34 47.02 88.26
C ARG A 830 44.99 46.62 86.81
N ASN A 831 45.65 47.22 85.81
CA ASN A 831 45.42 46.92 84.40
C ASN A 831 46.30 45.76 83.90
N ILE A 832 45.76 44.54 83.97
CA ILE A 832 46.43 43.30 83.52
C ILE A 832 46.86 43.36 82.05
N HIS A 833 46.22 44.16 81.19
CA HIS A 833 46.56 44.24 79.77
C HIS A 833 47.95 44.83 79.48
N ARG A 834 48.59 45.47 80.47
CA ARG A 834 49.98 45.90 80.35
C ARG A 834 50.99 44.76 80.54
N SER A 835 50.56 43.69 81.21
CA SER A 835 51.32 42.45 81.28
C SER A 835 51.29 41.75 79.92
N ARG A 836 52.40 41.11 79.53
CA ARG A 836 52.52 40.37 78.26
C ARG A 836 53.53 39.25 78.34
N LEU A 837 53.29 38.22 77.53
CA LEU A 837 54.27 37.17 77.23
C LEU A 837 54.98 37.50 75.92
N ARG A 838 56.31 37.37 75.91
CA ARG A 838 57.14 37.48 74.71
C ARG A 838 57.73 36.10 74.39
N LEU A 839 57.27 35.48 73.30
CA LEU A 839 57.83 34.22 72.83
C LEU A 839 59.29 34.39 72.43
N SER A 840 60.14 33.50 72.93
CA SER A 840 61.53 33.41 72.52
C SER A 840 61.64 32.63 71.21
N HIS A 841 62.55 33.07 70.34
CA HIS A 841 62.93 32.37 69.11
C HIS A 841 64.11 31.42 69.35
N GLU A 842 64.68 31.40 70.57
CA GLU A 842 65.79 30.55 70.93
C GLU A 842 65.30 29.16 71.32
N ARG A 843 65.80 28.14 70.63
CA ARG A 843 65.44 26.73 70.83
C ARG A 843 65.75 26.25 72.26
N GLU A 844 66.86 26.72 72.84
CA GLU A 844 67.42 26.24 74.11
C GLU A 844 67.64 27.38 75.10
N LEU A 845 66.71 28.35 75.14
CA LEU A 845 66.79 29.52 76.04
C LEU A 845 67.12 29.12 77.48
N LEU A 846 66.56 28.01 77.99
CA LEU A 846 66.81 27.56 79.36
C LEU A 846 68.27 27.11 79.57
N THR A 847 68.82 26.35 78.61
CA THR A 847 70.23 25.92 78.63
C THR A 847 71.15 27.14 78.58
N GLU A 848 70.81 28.12 77.75
CA GLU A 848 71.59 29.35 77.60
C GLU A 848 71.54 30.23 78.86
N LEU A 849 70.37 30.38 79.48
CA LEU A 849 70.22 31.11 80.73
C LEU A 849 70.93 30.43 81.92
N ARG A 850 71.07 29.10 81.93
CA ARG A 850 71.88 28.39 82.92
C ARG A 850 73.37 28.64 82.72
N ALA A 851 73.83 28.66 81.46
CA ALA A 851 75.22 28.92 81.12
C ALA A 851 75.60 30.40 81.36
N ASN A 852 74.68 31.34 81.14
CA ASN A 852 74.90 32.77 81.33
C ASN A 852 73.70 33.47 82.01
N PRO A 853 73.56 33.34 83.35
CA PRO A 853 72.44 33.92 84.08
C PRO A 853 72.31 35.44 83.96
N ARG A 854 73.43 36.16 83.75
CA ARG A 854 73.44 37.62 83.59
C ARG A 854 72.53 38.12 82.46
N ARG A 855 72.31 37.29 81.43
CA ARG A 855 71.41 37.61 80.31
C ARG A 855 69.94 37.72 80.72
N GLY A 856 69.55 37.01 81.77
CA GLY A 856 68.19 36.98 82.30
C GLY A 856 67.95 37.86 83.52
N LEU A 857 68.91 38.69 83.92
CA LEU A 857 68.87 39.44 85.18
C LEU A 857 67.59 40.28 85.32
N ALA A 858 66.94 40.18 86.48
CA ALA A 858 65.64 40.77 86.81
C ALA A 858 64.45 40.31 85.94
N LYS A 859 64.56 39.19 85.21
CA LYS A 859 63.50 38.68 84.31
C LYS A 859 62.96 37.33 84.72
N MET A 860 61.77 37.05 84.23
CA MET A 860 61.04 35.80 84.42
C MET A 860 60.74 35.14 83.08
N TYR A 861 60.76 33.82 83.07
CA TYR A 861 60.58 33.00 81.89
C TYR A 861 59.65 31.82 82.19
N THR A 862 58.95 31.34 81.18
CA THR A 862 58.22 30.08 81.20
C THR A 862 58.65 29.23 80.01
N THR A 863 58.70 27.91 80.16
CA THR A 863 59.06 26.98 79.08
C THR A 863 58.18 25.74 79.10
N ALA A 864 58.01 25.11 77.93
CA ALA A 864 57.33 23.82 77.77
C ALA A 864 58.24 22.63 78.16
N GLN A 865 59.54 22.86 78.36
CA GLN A 865 60.48 21.82 78.74
C GLN A 865 60.15 21.26 80.13
N GLY A 866 59.84 19.97 80.20
CA GLY A 866 59.37 19.31 81.44
C GLY A 866 57.93 19.66 81.85
N GLY A 867 57.11 20.15 80.90
CA GLY A 867 55.80 20.75 81.18
C GLY A 867 55.92 22.26 81.41
N ILE A 868 54.83 22.93 81.80
CA ILE A 868 54.86 24.37 82.10
C ILE A 868 55.67 24.58 83.38
N SER A 869 56.85 25.16 83.23
CA SER A 869 57.77 25.47 84.31
C SER A 869 58.20 26.94 84.23
N PHE A 870 58.34 27.57 85.38
CA PHE A 870 58.67 28.99 85.51
C PHE A 870 60.06 29.17 86.09
N TYR A 871 60.85 30.04 85.48
CA TYR A 871 62.22 30.32 85.89
C TYR A 871 62.41 31.82 86.01
N ALA A 872 63.33 32.24 86.86
CA ALA A 872 63.68 33.63 87.01
C ALA A 872 65.17 33.79 87.29
N VAL A 873 65.74 34.95 86.97
CA VAL A 873 67.05 35.35 87.48
C VAL A 873 66.84 36.62 88.29
N PRO A 874 66.82 36.54 89.63
CA PRO A 874 66.65 37.74 90.46
C PRO A 874 67.82 38.70 90.27
N ALA A 875 67.59 39.98 90.57
CA ALA A 875 68.63 40.96 90.82
C ALA A 875 68.90 41.08 92.33
N GLU A 876 69.87 41.90 92.70
CA GLU A 876 70.22 42.19 94.09
C GLU A 876 68.98 42.57 94.91
N GLY A 877 68.86 42.02 96.12
CA GLY A 877 67.66 42.17 96.95
C GLY A 877 66.44 41.38 96.48
N ASN A 878 66.62 40.25 95.78
CA ASN A 878 65.55 39.37 95.30
C ASN A 878 64.54 40.06 94.35
N ARG A 879 64.99 41.07 93.61
CA ARG A 879 64.15 41.86 92.73
C ARG A 879 63.94 41.20 91.37
N LEU A 880 62.70 41.19 90.90
CA LEU A 880 62.27 40.74 89.57
C LEU A 880 61.49 41.86 88.90
N GLY A 881 62.24 42.80 88.32
CA GLY A 881 61.67 44.03 87.76
C GLY A 881 61.08 44.91 88.85
N VAL A 882 59.77 45.12 88.81
CA VAL A 882 59.01 45.92 89.79
C VAL A 882 58.51 45.11 91.00
N PHE A 883 58.80 43.79 91.01
CA PHE A 883 58.38 42.89 92.06
C PHE A 883 59.56 42.46 92.93
N GLU A 884 59.26 42.21 94.20
CA GLU A 884 60.14 41.52 95.13
C GLU A 884 59.64 40.09 95.31
N LEU A 885 60.55 39.13 95.18
CA LEU A 885 60.25 37.72 95.38
C LEU A 885 60.11 37.45 96.88
N GLN A 886 58.89 37.17 97.33
CA GLN A 886 58.64 36.84 98.73
C GLN A 886 59.06 35.39 98.97
N ARG A 887 60.25 35.19 99.55
CA ARG A 887 60.69 33.86 99.98
C ARG A 887 60.17 33.60 101.40
N GLU A 888 59.47 32.48 101.57
CA GLU A 888 59.34 31.87 102.90
C GLU A 888 60.75 31.50 103.37
N PHE A 889 61.20 32.16 104.45
CA PHE A 889 62.38 31.88 105.28
C PHE A 889 63.29 30.74 104.80
N ASP A 890 64.42 31.07 104.17
CA ASP A 890 65.74 30.45 104.36
C ASP A 890 66.79 31.09 103.41
N ASP A 891 68.03 31.17 103.91
CA ASP A 891 69.25 31.83 103.39
C ASP A 891 69.35 33.36 103.57
N PHE A 892 69.57 33.79 104.83
CA PHE A 892 70.31 35.01 105.13
C PHE A 892 71.75 34.86 104.61
N ALA A 893 71.96 35.18 103.32
CA ALA A 893 73.31 35.43 102.83
C ALA A 893 73.85 36.67 103.54
N ASP A 894 75.03 36.51 104.14
CA ASP A 894 75.79 37.57 104.81
C ASP A 894 75.88 38.80 103.88
N PRO A 895 75.51 40.02 104.33
CA PRO A 895 75.48 41.23 103.49
C PRO A 895 76.83 41.62 102.87
N THR A 896 77.91 40.88 103.16
CA THR A 896 79.24 41.06 102.58
C THR A 896 79.53 40.17 101.36
N ILE A 897 78.62 39.28 100.94
CA ILE A 897 78.83 38.41 99.77
C ILE A 897 78.36 39.12 98.48
N GLU A 898 79.27 39.25 97.51
CA GLU A 898 78.99 39.85 96.20
C GLU A 898 77.85 39.08 95.47
N PHE A 899 76.84 39.80 94.98
CA PHE A 899 75.65 39.21 94.38
C PHE A 899 75.98 38.48 93.05
N GLU A 900 75.87 37.16 93.03
CA GLU A 900 75.93 36.38 91.79
C GLU A 900 74.53 36.01 91.27
N PRO A 901 74.14 36.46 90.05
CA PRO A 901 72.87 36.08 89.47
C PRO A 901 72.87 34.59 89.14
N LYS A 902 71.87 33.86 89.66
CA LYS A 902 71.65 32.44 89.36
C LYS A 902 70.22 32.22 88.88
N LEU A 903 70.06 31.34 87.90
CA LEU A 903 68.74 30.93 87.42
C LEU A 903 68.06 30.08 88.50
N ILE A 904 66.93 30.55 89.00
CA ILE A 904 66.11 29.84 89.98
C ILE A 904 64.84 29.33 89.32
N ASN A 905 64.33 28.20 89.82
CA ASN A 905 63.03 27.67 89.44
C ASN A 905 61.97 28.22 90.41
N LEU A 906 60.93 28.85 89.88
CA LEU A 906 59.81 29.35 90.67
C LEU A 906 58.89 28.15 90.99
N ARG A 907 58.91 27.72 92.27
CA ARG A 907 58.10 26.59 92.76
C ARG A 907 56.60 26.94 92.69
N ARG A 908 55.74 25.92 92.81
CA ARG A 908 54.27 26.11 92.77
C ARG A 908 53.85 27.15 93.82
N ARG A 909 53.05 28.15 93.39
CA ARG A 909 52.51 29.25 94.21
C ARG A 909 53.54 30.25 94.74
N THR A 910 54.54 30.60 93.94
CA THR A 910 55.47 31.68 94.28
C THR A 910 54.77 33.03 94.21
N GLU A 911 54.77 33.81 95.29
CA GLU A 911 54.18 35.16 95.35
C GLU A 911 55.24 36.24 95.07
N LEU A 912 54.90 37.15 94.16
CA LEU A 912 55.71 38.28 93.72
C LEU A 912 54.96 39.54 94.12
N ILE A 913 55.52 40.31 95.05
CA ILE A 913 54.85 41.48 95.62
C ILE A 913 55.42 42.75 95.01
N ALA A 914 54.55 43.68 94.64
CA ALA A 914 54.95 44.95 94.06
C ALA A 914 55.59 45.87 95.12
N MET A 915 56.82 46.31 94.87
CA MET A 915 57.64 47.07 95.82
C MET A 915 57.05 48.44 96.23
N HIS A 916 56.19 49.01 95.39
CA HIS A 916 55.62 50.35 95.57
C HIS A 916 54.09 50.33 95.54
N SER A 917 53.46 49.20 95.88
CA SER A 917 52.00 49.16 96.00
C SER A 917 51.57 49.69 97.36
N ASP A 918 50.76 50.75 97.35
CA ASP A 918 50.08 51.22 98.56
C ASP A 918 49.16 50.08 99.06
N ARG A 919 49.28 49.72 100.35
CA ARG A 919 48.48 48.66 101.01
C ARG A 919 47.03 49.07 101.25
N GLU A 920 46.42 49.69 100.25
CA GLU A 920 45.02 50.05 100.23
C GLU A 920 44.18 48.83 99.79
N PRO A 921 43.00 48.61 100.38
CA PRO A 921 42.14 47.50 99.98
C PRO A 921 41.78 47.56 98.50
N ASP A 922 41.68 46.40 97.84
CA ASP A 922 41.36 46.26 96.41
C ASP A 922 42.37 46.87 95.42
N THR A 923 43.57 47.30 95.88
CA THR A 923 44.70 47.60 95.00
C THR A 923 45.54 46.35 94.72
N MET A 924 46.23 46.33 93.58
CA MET A 924 46.99 45.16 93.15
C MET A 924 48.26 45.02 93.99
N ALA A 925 48.38 43.89 94.69
CA ALA A 925 49.54 43.56 95.52
C ALA A 925 50.67 42.92 94.71
N GLY A 926 50.34 42.20 93.63
CA GLY A 926 51.33 41.58 92.77
C GLY A 926 50.83 40.35 92.02
N TRP A 927 51.68 39.34 91.84
CA TRP A 927 51.36 38.12 91.09
C TRP A 927 51.76 36.87 91.84
N ARG A 928 50.93 35.84 91.76
CA ARG A 928 51.29 34.48 92.12
C ARG A 928 51.52 33.66 90.87
N ILE A 929 52.70 33.06 90.78
CA ILE A 929 53.16 32.25 89.66
C ILE A 929 53.39 30.82 90.12
N GLY A 930 52.92 29.85 89.34
CA GLY A 930 53.34 28.45 89.45
C GLY A 930 52.28 27.49 89.97
#